data_AF-G0V6V5-F1
#
_entry.id   AF-G0V6V5-F1
#
_cell.length_a   1.000
_cell.length_b   1.000
_cell.length_c   1.000
_cell.angle_alpha   90.00
_cell.angle_beta   90.00
_cell.angle_gamma   90.00
#
_symmetry.space_group_name_H-M   'P 1'
#
loop_
_entity.id
_entity.type
_entity.pdbx_description
1 polymer ?
#
loop_
_entity_poly.entity_id
_entity_poly.type
_entity_poly.pdbx_seq_one_letter_code
_entity_poly.pdbx_strand_id
1 'polypeptide(L)'
;MELQVRILFIFLAILGFTACESPYSFTKKDLRTYRDDVKELFEFGLQNYLDFGYPYDEVRPVSCEPKTRNFDNPADYPTNDVLGNFTATLIDSLTTVAIMGDMERFLSLVNLVKQTFPSKFDVDSTVQLFESTIRILGSLISSHLYATDPRKAVYLRDDEYDGFLLELAVDIADRLLPAYLETNTGLPIARINLKNGMKSVDVATMNENNLAGMATPMFEFTMLSYLTHDRKYSEVTRFAYDTLWEHLKSTLGLLPESIDPYTLQEYSMVSGVGASSDSYYEYALKGAILFNDDKLMDIWEESYKNLKLSSKTDWFYANVMSGQGSVAYSWIDALGAFFPGVQVLAGDVDDAILKHTMYLKLWNTFGGIPERWQFDSIGVWDTLPLPWYPLRPEFIESTYYLYRATKDPFYLNIGHHILNDFKYRFRFMCGFAGRQDLQYDTVQDRMETFVLSETLKYLYLLFDEENELNHSSENVIFSTEAHPMWLTTDMITDFENNNFFDDELYKGHLEQCKIHLKSHAIERQKQRQHVVYAVNGGTVVKSYSHEKPNILTGDAYESVQNETHRLNIFGEFQKLKPGKVCSSSYSLFGKKEQEDIISLPYSKILSEFGRLFEIDYRYNETLNKPEHLEGYRQFEIEPAFYSLWAETSGGRSTSQLPATTESFDMIFDLPGKYARSQFDNGDIYCDTLQSRRKMRVEKLFPGSIDVFGKKVNPTIFADIDRQFLHNPHCDGKSQVSPSAAYRVTVVDGLDVPEDAIVVINRGDIVSPRLGDLYAQFGYNKFDQVFFGCIPFVNVFLE
;
A
#
# COMPACT_ATOMS: atom_id res chain seq x y z
N MET A 1 -11.76 -35.21 -59.65
CA MET A 1 -11.51 -35.90 -58.36
C MET A 1 -10.28 -35.36 -57.65
N GLU A 2 -9.12 -35.22 -58.32
CA GLU A 2 -7.90 -34.65 -57.70
C GLU A 2 -8.02 -33.19 -57.21
N LEU A 3 -8.80 -32.35 -57.90
CA LEU A 3 -8.98 -30.95 -57.49
C LEU A 3 -9.83 -30.81 -56.20
N GLN A 4 -10.82 -31.68 -56.02
CA GLN A 4 -11.65 -31.70 -54.80
C GLN A 4 -10.86 -32.22 -53.60
N VAL A 5 -9.95 -33.18 -53.79
CA VAL A 5 -9.08 -33.68 -52.71
C VAL A 5 -8.06 -32.62 -52.29
N ARG A 6 -7.51 -31.85 -53.24
CA ARG A 6 -6.59 -30.73 -52.91
C ARG A 6 -7.29 -29.57 -52.22
N ILE A 7 -8.51 -29.22 -52.62
CA ILE A 7 -9.30 -28.18 -51.93
C ILE A 7 -9.69 -28.66 -50.53
N LEU A 8 -10.04 -29.93 -50.35
CA LEU A 8 -10.33 -30.49 -49.03
C LEU A 8 -9.09 -30.51 -48.12
N PHE A 9 -7.90 -30.80 -48.67
CA PHE A 9 -6.63 -30.72 -47.93
C PHE A 9 -6.24 -29.28 -47.59
N ILE A 10 -6.51 -28.31 -48.47
CA ILE A 10 -6.28 -26.88 -48.18
C ILE A 10 -7.31 -26.38 -47.15
N PHE A 11 -8.58 -26.80 -47.22
CA PHE A 11 -9.58 -26.49 -46.21
C PHE A 11 -9.29 -27.15 -44.87
N LEU A 12 -8.79 -28.39 -44.84
CA LEU A 12 -8.34 -29.07 -43.62
C LEU A 12 -7.02 -28.51 -43.08
N ALA A 13 -6.15 -27.96 -43.93
CA ALA A 13 -4.95 -27.23 -43.50
C ALA A 13 -5.28 -25.82 -42.97
N ILE A 14 -6.30 -25.15 -43.51
CA ILE A 14 -6.82 -23.87 -43.00
C ILE A 14 -7.66 -24.07 -41.73
N LEU A 15 -8.43 -25.16 -41.62
CA LEU A 15 -9.13 -25.56 -40.38
C LEU A 15 -8.20 -26.20 -39.35
N GLY A 16 -7.01 -26.65 -39.74
CA GLY A 16 -5.98 -27.23 -38.87
C GLY A 16 -4.99 -26.22 -38.29
N PHE A 17 -5.14 -24.94 -38.66
CA PHE A 17 -4.38 -23.80 -38.12
C PHE A 17 -5.30 -22.85 -37.34
N THR A 18 -6.30 -23.36 -36.63
CA THR A 18 -6.66 -22.70 -35.37
C THR A 18 -5.59 -23.13 -34.38
N ALA A 19 -4.51 -22.36 -34.27
CA ALA A 19 -3.69 -22.41 -33.08
C ALA A 19 -4.69 -22.33 -31.92
N CYS A 20 -4.68 -23.33 -31.05
CA CYS A 20 -5.43 -23.27 -29.81
C CYS A 20 -4.71 -22.22 -28.96
N GLU A 21 -4.89 -20.93 -29.28
CA GLU A 21 -4.54 -19.83 -28.39
C GLU A 21 -5.39 -20.05 -27.16
N SER A 22 -4.78 -20.60 -26.11
CA SER A 22 -5.41 -20.66 -24.82
C SER A 22 -5.55 -19.21 -24.36
N PRO A 23 -6.75 -18.70 -24.04
CA PRO A 23 -6.96 -17.32 -23.59
C PRO A 23 -6.22 -16.96 -22.28
N TYR A 24 -5.42 -17.88 -21.75
CA TYR A 24 -4.67 -17.75 -20.52
C TYR A 24 -3.21 -18.18 -20.65
N SER A 25 -2.67 -18.46 -21.84
CA SER A 25 -1.22 -18.66 -21.98
C SER A 25 -0.51 -17.32 -22.16
N PHE A 26 0.48 -17.00 -21.31
CA PHE A 26 1.34 -15.83 -21.51
C PHE A 26 2.61 -16.25 -22.25
N THR A 27 2.59 -16.18 -23.57
CA THR A 27 3.81 -16.32 -24.38
C THR A 27 4.55 -14.99 -24.48
N LYS A 28 5.83 -15.00 -24.89
CA LYS A 28 6.55 -13.75 -25.22
C LYS A 28 5.83 -12.92 -26.28
N LYS A 29 5.09 -13.57 -27.19
CA LYS A 29 4.28 -12.89 -28.21
C LYS A 29 3.07 -12.19 -27.57
N ASP A 30 2.40 -12.82 -26.63
CA ASP A 30 1.26 -12.23 -25.93
C ASP A 30 1.70 -11.03 -25.09
N LEU A 31 2.80 -11.16 -24.33
CA LEU A 31 3.36 -10.05 -23.57
C LEU A 31 3.74 -8.86 -24.45
N ARG A 32 4.40 -9.10 -25.59
CA ARG A 32 4.69 -8.05 -26.58
C ARG A 32 3.39 -7.39 -27.09
N THR A 33 2.35 -8.18 -27.35
CA THR A 33 1.06 -7.66 -27.81
C THR A 33 0.40 -6.79 -26.73
N TYR A 34 0.35 -7.25 -25.49
CA TYR A 34 -0.23 -6.48 -24.38
C TYR A 34 0.57 -5.21 -24.06
N ARG A 35 1.90 -5.27 -24.15
CA ARG A 35 2.76 -4.09 -24.07
C ARG A 35 2.43 -3.08 -25.16
N ASP A 36 2.34 -3.53 -26.41
CA ASP A 36 2.05 -2.65 -27.55
C ASP A 36 0.63 -2.05 -27.46
N ASP A 37 -0.34 -2.83 -26.95
CA ASP A 37 -1.67 -2.35 -26.62
C ASP A 37 -1.66 -1.23 -25.55
N VAL A 38 -0.85 -1.37 -24.51
CA VAL A 38 -0.69 -0.32 -23.49
C VAL A 38 -0.03 0.93 -24.09
N LYS A 39 0.97 0.75 -24.95
CA LYS A 39 1.58 1.86 -25.69
C LYS A 39 0.55 2.61 -26.54
N GLU A 40 -0.32 1.91 -27.25
CA GLU A 40 -1.42 2.55 -28.02
C GLU A 40 -2.37 3.34 -27.10
N LEU A 41 -2.71 2.80 -25.93
CA LEU A 41 -3.54 3.50 -24.95
C LEU A 41 -2.87 4.77 -24.42
N PHE A 42 -1.58 4.71 -24.13
CA PHE A 42 -0.81 5.87 -23.69
C PHE A 42 -0.73 6.94 -24.78
N GLU A 43 -0.41 6.55 -26.02
CA GLU A 43 -0.38 7.46 -27.17
C GLU A 43 -1.75 8.10 -27.41
N PHE A 44 -2.83 7.33 -27.29
CA PHE A 44 -4.19 7.83 -27.34
C PHE A 44 -4.45 8.88 -26.25
N GLY A 45 -4.15 8.57 -24.98
CA GLY A 45 -4.37 9.49 -23.87
C GLY A 45 -3.55 10.78 -24.00
N LEU A 46 -2.25 10.65 -24.30
CA LEU A 46 -1.35 11.78 -24.46
C LEU A 46 -1.73 12.66 -25.65
N GLN A 47 -2.05 12.08 -26.80
CA GLN A 47 -2.43 12.87 -27.98
C GLN A 47 -3.74 13.63 -27.75
N ASN A 48 -4.74 13.00 -27.11
CA ASN A 48 -5.98 13.70 -26.78
C ASN A 48 -5.77 14.79 -25.74
N TYR A 49 -4.89 14.60 -24.76
CA TYR A 49 -4.50 15.70 -23.89
C TYR A 49 -3.87 16.85 -24.69
N LEU A 50 -2.96 16.57 -25.63
CA LEU A 50 -2.34 17.62 -26.44
C LEU A 50 -3.35 18.35 -27.35
N ASP A 51 -4.38 17.66 -27.82
CA ASP A 51 -5.40 18.23 -28.71
C ASP A 51 -6.48 19.02 -27.96
N PHE A 52 -6.88 18.57 -26.75
CA PHE A 52 -8.05 19.10 -26.03
C PHE A 52 -7.73 19.70 -24.66
N GLY A 53 -6.64 19.29 -24.01
CA GLY A 53 -6.23 19.75 -22.68
C GLY A 53 -5.14 20.83 -22.70
N TYR A 54 -4.12 20.67 -23.54
CA TYR A 54 -3.00 21.61 -23.65
C TYR A 54 -3.47 23.01 -24.10
N PRO A 55 -2.95 24.11 -23.52
CA PRO A 55 -1.83 24.19 -22.58
C PRO A 55 -2.24 24.17 -21.10
N TYR A 56 -3.42 23.65 -20.75
CA TYR A 56 -3.82 23.50 -19.36
C TYR A 56 -3.29 22.19 -18.78
N ASP A 57 -3.46 22.01 -17.48
CA ASP A 57 -2.81 20.94 -16.74
C ASP A 57 -3.35 19.55 -17.08
N GLU A 58 -4.65 19.43 -17.36
CA GLU A 58 -5.36 18.17 -17.58
C GLU A 58 -6.46 18.31 -18.65
N VAL A 59 -7.11 17.19 -18.97
CA VAL A 59 -8.25 17.12 -19.90
C VAL A 59 -9.48 16.50 -19.23
N ARG A 60 -10.66 16.95 -19.64
CA ARG A 60 -11.95 16.32 -19.40
C ARG A 60 -12.24 15.32 -20.53
N PRO A 61 -12.02 14.02 -20.32
CA PRO A 61 -12.02 13.00 -21.38
C PRO A 61 -13.42 12.72 -21.97
N VAL A 62 -14.50 13.08 -21.27
CA VAL A 62 -15.89 12.91 -21.73
C VAL A 62 -16.36 14.15 -22.47
N SER A 63 -16.19 15.35 -21.89
CA SER A 63 -16.61 16.60 -22.52
C SER A 63 -15.64 17.10 -23.60
N CYS A 64 -14.41 16.59 -23.62
CA CYS A 64 -13.32 17.02 -24.50
C CYS A 64 -12.94 18.49 -24.33
N GLU A 65 -12.89 18.91 -23.07
CA GLU A 65 -12.54 20.27 -22.67
C GLU A 65 -11.28 20.26 -21.80
N PRO A 66 -10.53 21.36 -21.73
CA PRO A 66 -9.44 21.47 -20.79
C PRO A 66 -9.94 21.45 -19.34
N LYS A 67 -9.25 20.71 -18.47
CA LYS A 67 -9.43 20.79 -17.02
C LYS A 67 -8.39 21.76 -16.47
N THR A 68 -8.87 22.89 -16.00
CA THR A 68 -8.02 23.98 -15.52
C THR A 68 -8.12 24.10 -14.01
N ARG A 69 -7.13 24.80 -13.43
CA ARG A 69 -7.26 25.49 -12.16
C ARG A 69 -8.60 26.24 -12.07
N ASN A 70 -9.19 26.29 -10.88
CA ASN A 70 -10.33 27.13 -10.58
C ASN A 70 -9.86 28.56 -10.22
N PHE A 71 -9.81 29.44 -11.23
CA PHE A 71 -9.40 30.83 -11.05
C PHE A 71 -10.43 31.67 -10.27
N ASP A 72 -11.70 31.25 -10.26
CA ASP A 72 -12.79 31.99 -9.62
C ASP A 72 -12.88 31.70 -8.12
N ASN A 73 -12.45 30.51 -7.69
CA ASN A 73 -12.45 30.09 -6.30
C ASN A 73 -11.07 29.59 -5.86
N PRO A 74 -10.23 30.47 -5.25
CA PRO A 74 -8.94 30.08 -4.69
C PRO A 74 -9.03 29.01 -3.60
N ALA A 75 -10.18 28.84 -2.94
CA ALA A 75 -10.40 27.85 -1.88
C ALA A 75 -10.83 26.46 -2.40
N ASP A 76 -10.91 26.25 -3.71
CA ASP A 76 -11.07 24.93 -4.33
C ASP A 76 -9.72 24.17 -4.28
N TYR A 77 -9.24 23.89 -3.06
CA TYR A 77 -7.94 23.25 -2.84
C TYR A 77 -7.80 21.90 -3.55
N PRO A 78 -8.81 20.99 -3.55
CA PRO A 78 -8.68 19.71 -4.25
C PRO A 78 -8.38 19.86 -5.75
N THR A 79 -8.84 20.94 -6.38
CA THR A 79 -8.49 21.26 -7.77
C THR A 79 -7.18 22.06 -7.86
N ASN A 80 -7.05 23.12 -7.07
CA ASN A 80 -6.00 24.13 -7.25
C ASN A 80 -4.62 23.71 -6.72
N ASP A 81 -4.56 22.74 -5.83
CA ASP A 81 -3.32 22.24 -5.25
C ASP A 81 -2.47 21.49 -6.28
N VAL A 82 -3.14 20.73 -7.15
CA VAL A 82 -2.54 19.96 -8.26
C VAL A 82 -2.41 20.81 -9.52
N LEU A 83 -3.44 21.61 -9.84
CA LEU A 83 -3.51 22.37 -11.11
C LEU A 83 -2.87 23.76 -10.96
N GLY A 84 -1.55 23.79 -11.22
CA GLY A 84 -0.73 25.00 -11.12
C GLY A 84 -0.74 25.92 -12.33
N ASN A 85 -1.43 25.57 -13.42
CA ASN A 85 -1.39 26.22 -14.72
C ASN A 85 0.01 26.15 -15.37
N PHE A 86 0.58 24.95 -15.37
CA PHE A 86 1.93 24.63 -15.84
C PHE A 86 2.00 23.35 -16.70
N THR A 87 0.95 23.07 -17.46
CA THR A 87 0.87 21.89 -18.35
C THR A 87 1.23 20.58 -17.65
N ALA A 88 0.68 20.33 -16.47
CA ALA A 88 1.05 19.21 -15.61
C ALA A 88 1.16 17.87 -16.37
N THR A 89 0.13 17.49 -17.14
CA THR A 89 0.13 16.22 -17.92
C THR A 89 1.27 16.16 -18.93
N LEU A 90 1.65 17.27 -19.59
CA LEU A 90 2.76 17.30 -20.55
C LEU A 90 4.07 16.93 -19.86
N ILE A 91 4.37 17.61 -18.73
CA ILE A 91 5.61 17.42 -18.00
C ILE A 91 5.64 16.02 -17.39
N ASP A 92 4.57 15.63 -16.69
CA ASP A 92 4.48 14.38 -15.93
C ASP A 92 4.60 13.13 -16.83
N SER A 93 4.09 13.22 -18.07
CA SER A 93 4.13 12.11 -19.05
C SER A 93 5.49 11.89 -19.74
N LEU A 94 6.46 12.81 -19.63
CA LEU A 94 7.73 12.73 -20.35
C LEU A 94 8.49 11.44 -20.05
N THR A 95 8.54 11.05 -18.78
CA THR A 95 9.26 9.86 -18.31
C THR A 95 8.63 8.56 -18.84
N THR A 96 7.30 8.53 -19.06
CA THR A 96 6.65 7.38 -19.70
C THR A 96 7.07 7.22 -21.15
N VAL A 97 7.20 8.32 -21.90
CA VAL A 97 7.70 8.31 -23.29
C VAL A 97 9.13 7.78 -23.35
N ALA A 98 9.97 8.23 -22.40
CA ALA A 98 11.34 7.75 -22.27
C ALA A 98 11.41 6.23 -22.03
N ILE A 99 10.59 5.71 -21.10
CA ILE A 99 10.50 4.26 -20.79
C ILE A 99 10.03 3.44 -22.00
N MET A 100 9.15 3.98 -22.82
CA MET A 100 8.68 3.34 -24.06
C MET A 100 9.73 3.37 -25.18
N GLY A 101 10.89 3.99 -24.96
CA GLY A 101 12.02 4.02 -25.89
C GLY A 101 11.79 4.88 -27.14
N ASP A 102 10.82 5.79 -27.12
CA ASP A 102 10.50 6.65 -28.26
C ASP A 102 11.32 7.94 -28.22
N MET A 103 12.56 7.87 -28.71
CA MET A 103 13.51 8.99 -28.69
C MET A 103 13.01 10.21 -29.49
N GLU A 104 12.37 9.99 -30.64
CA GLU A 104 11.87 11.09 -31.48
C GLU A 104 10.72 11.83 -30.79
N ARG A 105 9.75 11.08 -30.25
CA ARG A 105 8.64 11.66 -29.50
C ARG A 105 9.14 12.34 -28.23
N PHE A 106 10.09 11.73 -27.52
CA PHE A 106 10.70 12.31 -26.32
C PHE A 106 11.35 13.66 -26.64
N LEU A 107 12.21 13.73 -27.65
CA LEU A 107 12.84 14.97 -28.09
C LEU A 107 11.80 16.03 -28.52
N SER A 108 10.73 15.63 -29.22
CA SER A 108 9.66 16.53 -29.62
C SER A 108 8.95 17.15 -28.41
N LEU A 109 8.64 16.36 -27.38
CA LEU A 109 7.93 16.84 -26.20
C LEU A 109 8.84 17.65 -25.27
N VAL A 110 10.12 17.27 -25.15
CA VAL A 110 11.14 18.09 -24.48
C VAL A 110 11.22 19.47 -25.14
N ASN A 111 11.28 19.54 -26.47
CA ASN A 111 11.24 20.81 -27.19
C ASN A 111 9.92 21.58 -27.00
N LEU A 112 8.80 20.88 -26.88
CA LEU A 112 7.52 21.51 -26.57
C LEU A 112 7.55 22.17 -25.18
N VAL A 113 8.05 21.48 -24.15
CA VAL A 113 8.25 22.06 -22.81
C VAL A 113 9.10 23.33 -22.87
N LYS A 114 10.22 23.30 -23.62
CA LYS A 114 11.07 24.50 -23.81
C LYS A 114 10.30 25.68 -24.40
N GLN A 115 9.40 25.41 -25.35
CA GLN A 115 8.55 26.44 -25.99
C GLN A 115 7.43 26.92 -25.07
N THR A 116 6.89 26.06 -24.21
CA THR A 116 5.84 26.38 -23.24
C THR A 116 6.35 27.27 -22.10
N PHE A 117 7.61 27.11 -21.68
CA PHE A 117 8.20 27.83 -20.53
C PHE A 117 9.33 28.81 -20.91
N PRO A 118 9.12 29.78 -21.83
CA PRO A 118 10.15 30.75 -22.19
C PRO A 118 10.51 31.71 -21.04
N SER A 119 9.65 31.79 -20.02
CA SER A 119 9.87 32.57 -18.79
C SER A 119 9.90 31.69 -17.54
N LYS A 120 10.23 30.41 -17.70
CA LYS A 120 10.26 29.40 -16.63
C LYS A 120 8.93 29.37 -15.85
N PHE A 121 8.94 29.14 -14.54
CA PHE A 121 7.74 29.06 -13.70
C PHE A 121 7.36 30.39 -13.04
N ASP A 122 7.54 31.54 -13.71
CA ASP A 122 7.01 32.84 -13.26
C ASP A 122 5.48 32.96 -13.47
N VAL A 123 4.75 32.04 -12.83
CA VAL A 123 3.29 31.91 -12.93
C VAL A 123 2.65 32.41 -11.64
N ASP A 124 1.68 33.31 -11.74
CA ASP A 124 0.92 33.76 -10.55
C ASP A 124 -0.13 32.70 -10.17
N SER A 125 0.35 31.64 -9.52
CA SER A 125 -0.43 30.48 -9.15
C SER A 125 0.01 29.97 -7.78
N THR A 126 -0.95 29.74 -6.90
CA THR A 126 -0.72 29.13 -5.58
C THR A 126 -0.91 27.63 -5.70
N VAL A 127 0.16 26.88 -5.47
CA VAL A 127 0.23 25.43 -5.65
C VAL A 127 0.58 24.75 -4.33
N GLN A 128 0.31 23.45 -4.24
CA GLN A 128 0.80 22.65 -3.12
C GLN A 128 2.25 22.22 -3.37
N LEU A 129 3.09 22.37 -2.34
CA LEU A 129 4.50 22.02 -2.35
C LEU A 129 4.69 20.54 -2.74
N PHE A 130 3.94 19.66 -2.08
CA PHE A 130 3.97 18.22 -2.30
C PHE A 130 3.69 17.85 -3.76
N GLU A 131 2.51 18.21 -4.27
CA GLU A 131 2.06 17.86 -5.63
C GLU A 131 2.99 18.42 -6.71
N SER A 132 3.44 19.66 -6.55
CA SER A 132 4.37 20.27 -7.51
C SER A 132 5.74 19.60 -7.49
N THR A 133 6.17 19.10 -6.32
CA THR A 133 7.45 18.42 -6.19
C THR A 133 7.43 17.06 -6.88
N ILE A 134 6.48 16.20 -6.52
CA ILE A 134 6.48 14.81 -7.02
C ILE A 134 6.18 14.74 -8.52
N ARG A 135 5.30 15.61 -9.04
CA ARG A 135 4.89 15.62 -10.47
C ARG A 135 5.84 16.42 -11.35
N ILE A 136 6.10 17.68 -10.99
CA ILE A 136 6.81 18.62 -11.89
C ILE A 136 8.31 18.52 -11.67
N LEU A 137 8.78 18.72 -10.44
CA LEU A 137 10.21 18.63 -10.16
C LEU A 137 10.73 17.20 -10.42
N GLY A 138 10.00 16.18 -9.96
CA GLY A 138 10.31 14.77 -10.18
C GLY A 138 10.45 14.41 -11.66
N SER A 139 9.48 14.78 -12.49
CA SER A 139 9.54 14.50 -13.92
C SER A 139 10.66 15.27 -14.63
N LEU A 140 10.89 16.55 -14.30
CA LEU A 140 11.97 17.34 -14.91
C LEU A 140 13.35 16.73 -14.60
N ILE A 141 13.57 16.31 -13.35
CA ILE A 141 14.80 15.62 -12.93
C ILE A 141 14.96 14.30 -13.68
N SER A 142 13.95 13.44 -13.65
CA SER A 142 14.02 12.13 -14.29
C SER A 142 14.18 12.23 -15.80
N SER A 143 13.47 13.15 -16.46
CA SER A 143 13.61 13.40 -17.89
C SER A 143 15.00 13.94 -18.24
N HIS A 144 15.60 14.78 -17.39
CA HIS A 144 16.98 15.23 -17.55
C HIS A 144 17.97 14.07 -17.46
N LEU A 145 17.79 13.14 -16.50
CA LEU A 145 18.62 11.93 -16.38
C LEU A 145 18.53 11.08 -17.66
N TYR A 146 17.32 10.84 -18.17
CA TYR A 146 17.11 10.12 -19.43
C TYR A 146 17.79 10.80 -20.62
N ALA A 147 17.69 12.12 -20.70
CA ALA A 147 18.26 12.89 -21.80
C ALA A 147 19.80 12.93 -21.77
N THR A 148 20.44 12.74 -20.62
CA THR A 148 21.88 12.96 -20.44
C THR A 148 22.70 11.69 -20.23
N ASP A 149 22.06 10.57 -19.91
CA ASP A 149 22.76 9.31 -19.66
C ASP A 149 22.89 8.46 -20.93
N PRO A 150 24.11 8.25 -21.47
CA PRO A 150 24.33 7.51 -22.72
C PRO A 150 23.97 6.02 -22.65
N ARG A 151 23.63 5.50 -21.47
CA ARG A 151 23.15 4.13 -21.28
C ARG A 151 21.65 3.97 -21.56
N LYS A 152 20.91 5.07 -21.60
CA LYS A 152 19.45 5.06 -21.71
C LYS A 152 18.99 5.10 -23.17
N ALA A 153 17.85 4.44 -23.44
CA ALA A 153 17.32 4.29 -24.79
C ALA A 153 17.01 5.61 -25.51
N VAL A 154 16.75 6.68 -24.76
CA VAL A 154 16.37 8.01 -25.29
C VAL A 154 17.41 9.11 -25.00
N TYR A 155 18.67 8.72 -24.80
CA TYR A 155 19.79 9.66 -24.66
C TYR A 155 19.82 10.68 -25.81
N LEU A 156 19.92 11.96 -25.47
CA LEU A 156 19.97 13.08 -26.42
C LEU A 156 21.39 13.63 -26.46
N ARG A 157 21.94 13.87 -27.66
CA ARG A 157 23.29 14.40 -27.80
C ARG A 157 23.35 15.89 -27.43
N ASP A 158 24.56 16.39 -27.16
CA ASP A 158 24.80 17.78 -26.75
C ASP A 158 24.26 18.83 -27.75
N ASP A 159 24.13 18.50 -29.04
CA ASP A 159 23.54 19.37 -30.06
C ASP A 159 22.00 19.32 -30.11
N GLU A 160 21.39 18.30 -29.48
CA GLU A 160 19.94 18.06 -29.42
C GLU A 160 19.34 18.54 -28.09
N TYR A 161 20.11 18.55 -27.00
CA TYR A 161 19.67 18.93 -25.66
C TYR A 161 20.71 19.74 -24.90
N ASP A 162 20.34 20.94 -24.46
CA ASP A 162 21.23 21.90 -23.80
C ASP A 162 21.09 21.94 -22.26
N GLY A 163 20.45 20.93 -21.66
CA GLY A 163 20.30 20.86 -20.20
C GLY A 163 19.14 21.68 -19.60
N PHE A 164 18.32 22.36 -20.42
CA PHE A 164 17.32 23.30 -19.91
C PHE A 164 16.26 22.70 -18.97
N LEU A 165 16.01 21.37 -18.99
CA LEU A 165 15.09 20.74 -18.03
C LEU A 165 15.64 20.82 -16.61
N LEU A 166 16.96 20.69 -16.42
CA LEU A 166 17.58 20.87 -15.10
C LEU A 166 17.49 22.34 -14.66
N GLU A 167 17.62 23.30 -15.59
CA GLU A 167 17.40 24.71 -15.27
C GLU A 167 15.95 25.04 -14.86
N LEU A 168 14.97 24.35 -15.45
CA LEU A 168 13.57 24.44 -15.05
C LEU A 168 13.32 23.76 -13.71
N ALA A 169 13.97 22.62 -13.44
CA ALA A 169 13.92 21.93 -12.15
C ALA A 169 14.46 22.83 -11.02
N VAL A 170 15.58 23.51 -11.26
CA VAL A 170 16.13 24.52 -10.33
C VAL A 170 15.15 25.68 -10.11
N ASP A 171 14.56 26.22 -11.18
CA ASP A 171 13.62 27.34 -11.06
C ASP A 171 12.36 26.99 -10.27
N ILE A 172 11.75 25.82 -10.49
CA ILE A 172 10.60 25.41 -9.69
C ILE A 172 11.00 25.12 -8.23
N ALA A 173 12.14 24.45 -8.00
CA ALA A 173 12.62 24.15 -6.66
C ALA A 173 12.91 25.43 -5.85
N ASP A 174 13.57 26.43 -6.45
CA ASP A 174 13.85 27.71 -5.80
C ASP A 174 12.57 28.53 -5.50
N ARG A 175 11.49 28.33 -6.26
CA ARG A 175 10.17 28.94 -5.97
C ARG A 175 9.41 28.22 -4.87
N LEU A 176 9.66 26.92 -4.69
CA LEU A 176 8.99 26.08 -3.70
C LEU A 176 9.68 26.11 -2.32
N LEU A 177 11.02 26.14 -2.30
CA LEU A 177 11.85 26.09 -1.10
C LEU A 177 11.53 27.15 -0.02
N PRO A 178 11.08 28.38 -0.34
CA PRO A 178 10.71 29.36 0.67
C PRO A 178 9.56 28.93 1.59
N ALA A 179 8.77 27.92 1.23
CA ALA A 179 7.73 27.35 2.10
C ALA A 179 8.26 26.82 3.43
N TYR A 180 9.56 26.51 3.51
CA TYR A 180 10.24 26.04 4.72
C TYR A 180 10.68 27.17 5.66
N LEU A 181 10.76 28.42 5.18
CA LEU A 181 11.32 29.54 5.95
C LEU A 181 10.34 30.17 6.96
N GLU A 182 9.05 29.89 6.82
CA GLU A 182 8.00 30.55 7.62
C GLU A 182 7.90 29.99 9.05
N THR A 183 8.43 28.78 9.31
CA THR A 183 8.22 28.08 10.58
C THR A 183 9.49 28.01 11.41
N ASN A 184 9.39 28.13 12.73
CA ASN A 184 10.56 27.96 13.62
C ASN A 184 10.90 26.48 13.89
N THR A 185 10.18 25.57 13.25
CA THR A 185 10.39 24.12 13.31
C THR A 185 11.15 23.61 12.09
N GLY A 186 11.26 24.41 11.03
CA GLY A 186 11.76 24.00 9.72
C GLY A 186 10.83 23.08 8.94
N LEU A 187 9.58 22.90 9.39
CA LEU A 187 8.56 22.17 8.64
C LEU A 187 7.90 23.08 7.60
N PRO A 188 7.62 22.59 6.38
CA PRO A 188 7.08 23.43 5.34
C PRO A 188 5.59 23.71 5.51
N ILE A 189 5.20 24.91 5.10
CA ILE A 189 3.80 25.24 4.82
C ILE A 189 3.36 24.49 3.56
N ALA A 190 2.12 24.00 3.55
CA ALA A 190 1.61 23.14 2.48
C ALA A 190 1.60 23.81 1.10
N ARG A 191 1.43 25.14 1.03
CA ARG A 191 1.18 25.88 -0.20
C ARG A 191 2.07 27.10 -0.33
N ILE A 192 2.40 27.44 -1.57
CA ILE A 192 3.21 28.61 -1.95
C ILE A 192 2.77 29.15 -3.31
N ASN A 193 2.83 30.46 -3.50
CA ASN A 193 2.62 31.06 -4.82
C ASN A 193 3.94 31.14 -5.60
N LEU A 194 3.96 30.58 -6.82
CA LEU A 194 5.17 30.45 -7.63
C LEU A 194 5.80 31.79 -8.03
N LYS A 195 5.02 32.86 -8.08
CA LYS A 195 5.49 34.22 -8.40
C LYS A 195 5.72 35.09 -7.16
N ASN A 196 4.77 35.03 -6.23
CA ASN A 196 4.67 35.97 -5.11
C ASN A 196 5.16 35.37 -3.76
N GLY A 197 5.56 34.10 -3.76
CA GLY A 197 5.95 33.36 -2.55
C GLY A 197 4.80 33.30 -1.54
N MET A 198 5.11 33.46 -0.26
CA MET A 198 4.14 33.35 0.84
C MET A 198 3.17 34.55 0.95
N LYS A 199 3.42 35.65 0.22
CA LYS A 199 2.59 36.88 0.30
C LYS A 199 1.15 36.69 -0.18
N SER A 200 0.93 35.74 -1.09
CA SER A 200 -0.37 35.46 -1.71
C SER A 200 -1.03 34.18 -1.18
N VAL A 201 -0.48 33.60 -0.11
CA VAL A 201 -1.02 32.40 0.53
C VAL A 201 -1.95 32.82 1.67
N ASP A 202 -3.11 32.19 1.77
CA ASP A 202 -4.06 32.45 2.84
C ASP A 202 -3.52 31.93 4.18
N VAL A 203 -3.41 32.83 5.17
CA VAL A 203 -2.93 32.54 6.52
C VAL A 203 -3.75 31.44 7.19
N ALA A 204 -5.06 31.34 6.89
CA ALA A 204 -5.93 30.30 7.44
C ALA A 204 -5.59 28.88 6.96
N THR A 205 -4.74 28.74 5.93
CA THR A 205 -4.33 27.45 5.36
C THR A 205 -2.90 27.06 5.74
N MET A 206 -2.20 27.90 6.50
CA MET A 206 -0.79 27.69 6.83
C MET A 206 -0.61 26.80 8.05
N ASN A 207 -1.61 26.73 8.92
CA ASN A 207 -1.51 26.10 10.23
C ASN A 207 -1.78 24.60 10.23
N GLU A 208 -1.93 23.93 9.08
CA GLU A 208 -2.10 22.49 8.96
C GLU A 208 -1.38 21.97 7.71
N ASN A 209 -0.60 20.90 7.86
CA ASN A 209 -0.02 20.14 6.77
C ASN A 209 0.02 18.65 7.15
N ASN A 210 0.01 17.78 6.15
CA ASN A 210 0.04 16.33 6.38
C ASN A 210 1.47 15.77 6.34
N LEU A 211 1.66 14.59 6.93
CA LEU A 211 2.98 13.98 7.11
C LEU A 211 3.70 13.76 5.78
N ALA A 212 3.03 13.15 4.80
CA ALA A 212 3.56 12.94 3.45
C ALA A 212 3.96 14.28 2.78
N GLY A 213 3.09 15.28 2.86
CA GLY A 213 3.29 16.59 2.24
C GLY A 213 4.46 17.40 2.80
N MET A 214 4.89 17.11 4.03
CA MET A 214 6.08 17.72 4.62
C MET A 214 7.37 16.93 4.36
N ALA A 215 7.27 15.62 4.20
CA ALA A 215 8.40 14.70 4.17
C ALA A 215 8.83 14.32 2.74
N THR A 216 7.86 14.03 1.88
CA THR A 216 8.10 13.48 0.55
C THR A 216 8.92 14.40 -0.36
N PRO A 217 8.83 15.75 -0.31
CA PRO A 217 9.73 16.59 -1.11
C PRO A 217 11.24 16.30 -0.92
N MET A 218 11.66 15.67 0.18
CA MET A 218 13.06 15.32 0.47
C MET A 218 13.74 14.53 -0.65
N PHE A 219 13.06 13.60 -1.31
CA PHE A 219 13.72 12.73 -2.29
C PHE A 219 14.11 13.48 -3.57
N GLU A 220 13.17 14.21 -4.17
CA GLU A 220 13.42 14.99 -5.39
C GLU A 220 14.42 16.13 -5.12
N PHE A 221 14.29 16.81 -3.98
CA PHE A 221 15.23 17.88 -3.61
C PHE A 221 16.64 17.33 -3.31
N THR A 222 16.75 16.14 -2.72
CA THR A 222 18.05 15.48 -2.53
C THR A 222 18.67 15.09 -3.88
N MET A 223 17.87 14.53 -4.79
CA MET A 223 18.33 14.24 -6.15
C MET A 223 18.78 15.52 -6.89
N LEU A 224 18.08 16.64 -6.71
CA LEU A 224 18.49 17.92 -7.27
C LEU A 224 19.83 18.43 -6.72
N SER A 225 20.12 18.20 -5.42
CA SER A 225 21.44 18.49 -4.86
C SER A 225 22.56 17.71 -5.53
N TYR A 226 22.36 16.42 -5.83
CA TYR A 226 23.34 15.62 -6.58
C TYR A 226 23.60 16.19 -7.97
N LEU A 227 22.57 16.69 -8.66
CA LEU A 227 22.69 17.22 -10.03
C LEU A 227 23.26 18.64 -10.12
N THR A 228 23.08 19.44 -9.06
CA THR A 228 23.45 20.87 -9.06
C THR A 228 24.64 21.20 -8.16
N HIS A 229 25.06 20.24 -7.34
CA HIS A 229 26.02 20.40 -6.25
C HIS A 229 25.58 21.33 -5.12
N ASP A 230 24.38 21.92 -5.19
CA ASP A 230 23.85 22.80 -4.15
C ASP A 230 23.09 21.99 -3.09
N ARG A 231 23.69 21.87 -1.90
CA ARG A 231 23.15 21.14 -0.75
C ARG A 231 21.98 21.85 -0.07
N LYS A 232 21.63 23.08 -0.44
CA LYS A 232 20.47 23.76 0.19
C LYS A 232 19.20 22.92 0.04
N TYR A 233 19.02 22.27 -1.12
CA TYR A 233 17.84 21.46 -1.41
C TYR A 233 17.77 20.23 -0.47
N SER A 234 18.83 19.42 -0.44
CA SER A 234 18.91 18.25 0.45
C SER A 234 18.87 18.63 1.93
N GLU A 235 19.59 19.66 2.37
CA GLU A 235 19.72 20.00 3.81
C GLU A 235 18.40 20.54 4.39
N VAL A 236 17.71 21.43 3.67
CA VAL A 236 16.45 22.02 4.15
C VAL A 236 15.36 20.96 4.22
N THR A 237 15.20 20.17 3.16
CA THR A 237 14.14 19.16 3.10
C THR A 237 14.43 17.96 4.02
N ARG A 238 15.70 17.55 4.15
CA ARG A 238 16.09 16.50 5.11
C ARG A 238 15.88 16.96 6.55
N PHE A 239 16.16 18.22 6.88
CA PHE A 239 15.89 18.76 8.21
C PHE A 239 14.40 18.64 8.58
N ALA A 240 13.49 18.92 7.64
CA ALA A 240 12.06 18.74 7.86
C ALA A 240 11.69 17.27 8.10
N TYR A 241 12.18 16.37 7.24
CA TYR A 241 11.97 14.92 7.35
C TYR A 241 12.41 14.38 8.73
N ASP A 242 13.63 14.73 9.14
CA ASP A 242 14.20 14.34 10.42
C ASP A 242 13.43 14.95 11.60
N THR A 243 12.97 16.19 11.47
CA THR A 243 12.16 16.87 12.50
C THR A 243 10.87 16.11 12.77
N LEU A 244 10.18 15.64 11.72
CA LEU A 244 8.96 14.83 11.88
C LEU A 244 9.26 13.56 12.68
N TRP A 245 10.32 12.83 12.32
CA TRP A 245 10.71 11.60 13.00
C TRP A 245 11.11 11.85 14.47
N GLU A 246 11.98 12.81 14.72
CA GLU A 246 12.58 13.05 16.03
C GLU A 246 11.60 13.67 17.02
N HIS A 247 10.65 14.49 16.54
CA HIS A 247 9.78 15.28 17.40
C HIS A 247 8.31 14.85 17.41
N LEU A 248 7.78 14.14 16.41
CA LEU A 248 6.37 13.74 16.38
C LEU A 248 6.14 12.26 16.68
N LYS A 249 7.19 11.43 16.63
CA LYS A 249 7.08 10.01 16.95
C LYS A 249 6.49 9.79 18.34
N SER A 250 5.37 9.08 18.38
CA SER A 250 4.69 8.69 19.62
C SER A 250 5.51 7.70 20.44
N THR A 251 5.03 7.36 21.64
CA THR A 251 5.63 6.28 22.45
C THR A 251 5.58 4.92 21.76
N LEU A 252 4.66 4.73 20.81
CA LEU A 252 4.55 3.51 20.00
C LEU A 252 5.40 3.55 18.74
N GLY A 253 6.15 4.64 18.51
CA GLY A 253 6.95 4.77 17.31
C GLY A 253 6.14 5.07 16.04
N LEU A 254 4.86 5.43 16.20
CA LEU A 254 3.96 5.85 15.12
C LEU A 254 3.91 7.38 14.99
N LEU A 255 3.70 7.86 13.77
CA LEU A 255 3.57 9.28 13.44
C LEU A 255 2.11 9.66 13.19
N PRO A 256 1.68 10.86 13.60
CA PRO A 256 0.36 11.41 13.27
C PRO A 256 0.29 11.82 11.79
N GLU A 257 -0.89 11.73 11.19
CA GLU A 257 -1.12 12.05 9.78
C GLU A 257 -1.20 13.57 9.49
N SER A 258 -1.64 14.40 10.45
CA SER A 258 -1.82 15.85 10.27
C SER A 258 -1.29 16.66 11.46
N ILE A 259 -0.47 17.69 11.15
CA ILE A 259 0.29 18.47 12.12
C ILE A 259 0.25 19.97 11.79
N ASP A 260 0.27 20.81 12.81
CA ASP A 260 0.58 22.24 12.69
C ASP A 260 2.09 22.44 12.49
N PRO A 261 2.55 22.90 11.32
CA PRO A 261 3.96 23.03 11.03
C PRO A 261 4.63 24.11 11.91
N TYR A 262 3.90 25.06 12.50
CA TYR A 262 4.49 26.08 13.38
C TYR A 262 4.74 25.59 14.80
N THR A 263 3.86 24.73 15.31
CA THR A 263 3.80 24.41 16.74
C THR A 263 4.12 22.95 17.06
N LEU A 264 4.22 22.08 16.04
CA LEU A 264 4.28 20.62 16.18
C LEU A 264 3.03 20.02 16.85
N GLN A 265 1.93 20.77 16.91
CA GLN A 265 0.68 20.26 17.46
C GLN A 265 0.02 19.30 16.47
N GLU A 266 -0.34 18.12 16.96
CA GLU A 266 -1.01 17.08 16.20
C GLU A 266 -2.51 17.45 16.07
N TYR A 267 -3.04 17.57 14.85
CA TYR A 267 -4.49 17.74 14.62
C TYR A 267 -5.22 16.41 14.55
N SER A 268 -4.63 15.45 13.85
CA SER A 268 -5.11 14.08 13.79
C SER A 268 -4.05 13.14 14.34
N MET A 269 -4.40 12.44 15.42
CA MET A 269 -3.55 11.41 16.03
C MET A 269 -3.72 10.06 15.33
N VAL A 270 -4.18 10.02 14.08
CA VAL A 270 -4.31 8.78 13.31
C VAL A 270 -2.98 8.50 12.61
N SER A 271 -2.66 7.21 12.51
CA SER A 271 -1.49 6.68 11.84
C SER A 271 -1.89 5.44 11.05
N GLY A 272 -1.33 5.29 9.86
CA GLY A 272 -1.61 4.20 8.94
C GLY A 272 -0.70 4.30 7.73
N VAL A 273 -0.90 3.40 6.77
CA VAL A 273 -0.15 3.42 5.50
C VAL A 273 -0.92 4.12 4.39
N GLY A 274 -2.13 4.62 4.65
CA GLY A 274 -2.96 5.25 3.64
C GLY A 274 -2.63 6.73 3.41
N ALA A 275 -3.58 7.42 2.79
CA ALA A 275 -3.47 8.83 2.45
C ALA A 275 -2.99 9.68 3.64
N SER A 276 -2.13 10.67 3.36
CA SER A 276 -1.49 11.59 4.32
C SER A 276 -0.23 11.05 5.00
N SER A 277 0.08 9.75 4.91
CA SER A 277 1.26 9.14 5.54
C SER A 277 2.03 8.17 4.64
N ASP A 278 1.36 7.55 3.67
CA ASP A 278 1.91 6.72 2.58
C ASP A 278 3.38 7.00 2.19
N SER A 279 3.63 8.08 1.43
CA SER A 279 4.91 8.36 0.78
C SER A 279 6.00 8.82 1.76
N TYR A 280 5.67 9.03 3.04
CA TYR A 280 6.67 9.16 4.11
C TYR A 280 7.48 7.88 4.24
N TYR A 281 6.79 6.75 4.41
CA TYR A 281 7.43 5.45 4.61
C TYR A 281 8.15 4.99 3.34
N GLU A 282 7.55 5.27 2.19
CA GLU A 282 8.14 5.01 0.89
C GLU A 282 9.52 5.66 0.74
N TYR A 283 9.63 6.95 1.07
CA TYR A 283 10.86 7.71 0.87
C TYR A 283 11.89 7.48 1.97
N ALA A 284 11.49 6.93 3.12
CA ALA A 284 12.44 6.31 4.05
C ALA A 284 13.24 5.20 3.34
N LEU A 285 12.54 4.21 2.79
CA LEU A 285 13.20 3.06 2.16
C LEU A 285 13.87 3.43 0.83
N LYS A 286 13.12 4.09 -0.06
CA LYS A 286 13.61 4.46 -1.39
C LYS A 286 14.79 5.43 -1.31
N GLY A 287 14.74 6.41 -0.41
CA GLY A 287 15.83 7.33 -0.15
C GLY A 287 17.05 6.64 0.46
N ALA A 288 16.85 5.71 1.41
CA ALA A 288 17.94 4.91 1.97
C ALA A 288 18.69 4.12 0.90
N ILE A 289 17.98 3.53 -0.06
CA ILE A 289 18.56 2.76 -1.15
C ILE A 289 19.27 3.65 -2.17
N LEU A 290 18.59 4.69 -2.69
CA LEU A 290 19.15 5.51 -3.78
C LEU A 290 20.35 6.35 -3.31
N PHE A 291 20.25 6.95 -2.12
CA PHE A 291 21.26 7.86 -1.58
C PHE A 291 22.27 7.17 -0.65
N ASN A 292 22.14 5.86 -0.44
CA ASN A 292 22.95 5.09 0.50
C ASN A 292 22.97 5.73 1.90
N ASP A 293 21.78 5.97 2.46
CA ASP A 293 21.58 6.72 3.70
C ASP A 293 21.16 5.83 4.87
N ASP A 294 22.09 5.57 5.78
CA ASP A 294 21.89 4.72 6.96
C ASP A 294 20.78 5.24 7.89
N LYS A 295 20.64 6.57 8.05
CA LYS A 295 19.63 7.15 8.95
C LYS A 295 18.22 6.96 8.38
N LEU A 296 18.03 7.06 7.07
CA LEU A 296 16.75 6.74 6.45
C LEU A 296 16.43 5.24 6.56
N MET A 297 17.45 4.36 6.46
CA MET A 297 17.26 2.93 6.69
C MET A 297 16.82 2.66 8.13
N ASP A 298 17.47 3.27 9.13
CA ASP A 298 17.07 3.15 10.54
C ASP A 298 15.61 3.60 10.76
N ILE A 299 15.20 4.71 10.12
CA ILE A 299 13.83 5.22 10.17
C ILE A 299 12.86 4.22 9.55
N TRP A 300 13.18 3.67 8.37
CA TRP A 300 12.37 2.63 7.72
C TRP A 300 12.21 1.40 8.60
N GLU A 301 13.31 0.82 9.09
CA GLU A 301 13.28 -0.40 9.89
C GLU A 301 12.47 -0.22 11.18
N GLU A 302 12.67 0.91 11.88
CA GLU A 302 11.92 1.21 13.09
C GLU A 302 10.44 1.47 12.80
N SER A 303 10.13 2.30 11.79
CA SER A 303 8.74 2.62 11.45
C SER A 303 7.97 1.40 10.95
N TYR A 304 8.57 0.58 10.08
CA TYR A 304 7.95 -0.62 9.55
C TYR A 304 7.69 -1.65 10.66
N LYS A 305 8.64 -1.82 11.59
CA LYS A 305 8.45 -2.64 12.79
C LYS A 305 7.25 -2.14 13.62
N ASN A 306 7.15 -0.83 13.84
CA ASN A 306 6.07 -0.26 14.66
C ASN A 306 4.70 -0.36 13.98
N LEU A 307 4.65 -0.23 12.65
CA LEU A 307 3.45 -0.50 11.84
C LEU A 307 3.03 -1.97 11.94
N LYS A 308 3.98 -2.92 11.87
CA LYS A 308 3.68 -4.36 12.09
C LYS A 308 3.11 -4.64 13.48
N LEU A 309 3.64 -3.97 14.49
CA LEU A 309 3.19 -4.11 15.89
C LEU A 309 1.79 -3.53 16.12
N SER A 310 1.48 -2.40 15.49
CA SER A 310 0.31 -1.60 15.89
C SER A 310 -0.81 -1.62 14.86
N SER A 311 -0.49 -1.61 13.57
CA SER A 311 -1.43 -1.42 12.46
C SER A 311 -1.69 -2.69 11.64
N LYS A 312 -0.71 -3.60 11.51
CA LYS A 312 -0.84 -4.82 10.68
C LYS A 312 -2.02 -5.71 11.12
N THR A 313 -2.88 -6.02 10.15
CA THR A 313 -3.87 -7.11 10.18
C THR A 313 -3.42 -8.22 9.21
N ASP A 314 -4.23 -9.27 9.05
CA ASP A 314 -3.94 -10.33 8.06
C ASP A 314 -3.90 -9.79 6.63
N TRP A 315 -4.81 -8.87 6.29
CA TRP A 315 -5.13 -8.52 4.90
C TRP A 315 -4.81 -7.05 4.55
N PHE A 316 -4.60 -6.20 5.54
CA PHE A 316 -4.28 -4.78 5.34
C PHE A 316 -3.57 -4.20 6.57
N TYR A 317 -3.19 -2.94 6.49
CA TYR A 317 -2.74 -2.15 7.63
C TYR A 317 -3.89 -1.23 8.05
N ALA A 318 -4.42 -1.42 9.27
CA ALA A 318 -5.54 -0.64 9.75
C ALA A 318 -5.09 0.75 10.23
N ASN A 319 -5.94 1.75 10.03
CA ASN A 319 -5.72 3.07 10.62
C ASN A 319 -5.88 2.99 12.14
N VAL A 320 -4.86 3.42 12.89
CA VAL A 320 -4.80 3.33 14.35
C VAL A 320 -4.45 4.67 14.99
N MET A 321 -4.86 4.83 16.25
CA MET A 321 -4.45 5.98 17.06
C MET A 321 -2.95 5.89 17.35
N SER A 322 -2.13 6.85 16.91
CA SER A 322 -0.67 6.87 17.01
C SER A 322 -0.16 6.61 18.44
N GLY A 323 -0.80 7.22 19.45
CA GLY A 323 -0.40 7.06 20.86
C GLY A 323 -0.91 5.79 21.55
N GLN A 324 -1.93 5.11 21.00
CA GLN A 324 -2.62 4.00 21.69
C GLN A 324 -2.63 2.69 20.90
N GLY A 325 -2.44 2.74 19.59
CA GLY A 325 -2.47 1.62 18.64
C GLY A 325 -3.84 0.93 18.56
N SER A 326 -4.92 1.56 19.03
CA SER A 326 -6.29 1.10 18.82
C SER A 326 -6.76 1.52 17.43
N VAL A 327 -7.55 0.69 16.76
CA VAL A 327 -8.19 1.04 15.48
C VAL A 327 -8.91 2.38 15.62
N ALA A 328 -8.53 3.35 14.79
CA ALA A 328 -9.10 4.69 14.72
C ALA A 328 -10.30 4.72 13.78
N TYR A 329 -10.17 4.06 12.62
CA TYR A 329 -11.19 3.97 11.61
C TYR A 329 -11.38 2.53 11.13
N SER A 330 -12.63 2.19 10.80
CA SER A 330 -13.03 0.90 10.23
C SER A 330 -12.94 0.86 8.70
N TRP A 331 -12.12 1.73 8.09
CA TRP A 331 -11.91 1.77 6.64
C TRP A 331 -10.43 1.78 6.28
N ILE A 332 -10.13 1.30 5.08
CA ILE A 332 -8.86 1.49 4.36
C ILE A 332 -9.14 2.28 3.07
N ASP A 333 -8.14 2.98 2.57
CA ASP A 333 -8.23 3.77 1.34
C ASP A 333 -7.47 3.13 0.17
N ALA A 334 -7.78 3.60 -1.05
CA ALA A 334 -7.18 3.10 -2.28
C ALA A 334 -5.66 3.35 -2.35
N LEU A 335 -5.17 4.44 -1.75
CA LEU A 335 -3.76 4.83 -1.83
C LEU A 335 -2.89 3.83 -1.07
N GLY A 336 -3.40 3.25 0.03
CA GLY A 336 -2.73 2.17 0.75
C GLY A 336 -2.40 0.93 -0.08
N ALA A 337 -2.87 0.81 -1.33
CA ALA A 337 -2.53 -0.24 -2.27
C ALA A 337 -1.08 -0.16 -2.81
N PHE A 338 -0.33 0.92 -2.53
CA PHE A 338 1.09 1.06 -2.92
C PHE A 338 2.01 0.25 -2.00
N PHE A 339 1.59 0.09 -0.74
CA PHE A 339 2.42 -0.44 0.33
C PHE A 339 2.93 -1.87 0.05
N PRO A 340 2.16 -2.79 -0.57
CA PRO A 340 2.70 -4.08 -1.00
C PRO A 340 3.93 -3.94 -1.93
N GLY A 341 3.96 -2.95 -2.83
CA GLY A 341 5.14 -2.65 -3.66
C GLY A 341 6.36 -2.26 -2.84
N VAL A 342 6.17 -1.44 -1.80
CA VAL A 342 7.22 -1.08 -0.83
C VAL A 342 7.68 -2.30 -0.02
N GLN A 343 6.75 -3.17 0.39
CA GLN A 343 7.08 -4.41 1.09
C GLN A 343 7.93 -5.34 0.22
N VAL A 344 7.62 -5.46 -1.08
CA VAL A 344 8.45 -6.19 -2.04
C VAL A 344 9.85 -5.60 -2.13
N LEU A 345 9.97 -4.27 -2.23
CA LEU A 345 11.26 -3.58 -2.25
C LEU A 345 12.08 -3.85 -0.97
N ALA A 346 11.41 -3.96 0.18
CA ALA A 346 12.01 -4.30 1.47
C ALA A 346 12.31 -5.81 1.63
N GLY A 347 11.91 -6.65 0.67
CA GLY A 347 12.10 -8.10 0.71
C GLY A 347 11.02 -8.89 1.47
N ASP A 348 9.93 -8.24 1.90
CA ASP A 348 8.81 -8.87 2.62
C ASP A 348 7.68 -9.29 1.66
N VAL A 349 8.03 -10.18 0.72
CA VAL A 349 7.15 -10.59 -0.39
C VAL A 349 5.91 -11.35 0.08
N ASP A 350 6.03 -12.18 1.12
CA ASP A 350 4.92 -13.01 1.60
C ASP A 350 3.78 -12.16 2.20
N ASP A 351 4.10 -11.16 3.03
CA ASP A 351 3.07 -10.26 3.56
C ASP A 351 2.51 -9.35 2.46
N ALA A 352 3.33 -8.94 1.49
CA ALA A 352 2.89 -8.17 0.33
C ALA A 352 1.83 -8.91 -0.48
N ILE A 353 1.97 -10.23 -0.70
CA ILE A 353 0.97 -11.07 -1.38
C ILE A 353 -0.37 -11.00 -0.64
N LEU A 354 -0.37 -11.11 0.69
CA LEU A 354 -1.60 -11.02 1.51
C LEU A 354 -2.27 -9.65 1.36
N LYS A 355 -1.49 -8.56 1.46
CA LYS A 355 -2.03 -7.20 1.41
C LYS A 355 -2.57 -6.86 0.02
N HIS A 356 -1.84 -7.24 -1.02
CA HIS A 356 -2.27 -7.08 -2.41
C HIS A 356 -3.56 -7.86 -2.71
N THR A 357 -3.71 -9.07 -2.15
CA THR A 357 -4.94 -9.87 -2.32
C THR A 357 -6.18 -9.15 -1.78
N MET A 358 -6.08 -8.32 -0.74
CA MET A 358 -7.23 -7.52 -0.30
C MET A 358 -7.70 -6.55 -1.37
N TYR A 359 -6.78 -5.77 -1.96
CA TYR A 359 -7.08 -4.83 -3.03
C TYR A 359 -7.57 -5.52 -4.30
N LEU A 360 -7.07 -6.72 -4.58
CA LEU A 360 -7.58 -7.61 -5.60
C LEU A 360 -9.09 -7.88 -5.42
N LYS A 361 -9.49 -8.22 -4.18
CA LYS A 361 -10.89 -8.52 -3.84
C LYS A 361 -11.77 -7.27 -3.92
N LEU A 362 -11.24 -6.09 -3.59
CA LEU A 362 -11.93 -4.82 -3.82
C LEU A 362 -12.18 -4.61 -5.32
N TRP A 363 -11.15 -4.74 -6.17
CA TRP A 363 -11.31 -4.61 -7.62
C TRP A 363 -12.33 -5.61 -8.16
N ASN A 364 -12.25 -6.87 -7.74
CA ASN A 364 -13.17 -7.93 -8.15
C ASN A 364 -14.62 -7.70 -7.76
N THR A 365 -14.84 -6.96 -6.68
CA THR A 365 -16.17 -6.66 -6.15
C THR A 365 -16.76 -5.45 -6.83
N PHE A 366 -15.98 -4.37 -6.97
CA PHE A 366 -16.47 -3.05 -7.38
C PHE A 366 -16.04 -2.65 -8.81
N GLY A 367 -15.19 -3.43 -9.47
CA GLY A 367 -14.67 -3.15 -10.82
C GLY A 367 -13.71 -1.95 -10.86
N GLY A 368 -13.02 -1.73 -9.74
CA GLY A 368 -12.12 -0.63 -9.41
C GLY A 368 -11.89 -0.65 -7.90
N ILE A 369 -10.91 0.08 -7.39
CA ILE A 369 -10.70 0.18 -5.94
C ILE A 369 -11.41 1.44 -5.45
N PRO A 370 -12.43 1.32 -4.58
CA PRO A 370 -13.07 2.49 -4.01
C PRO A 370 -12.06 3.30 -3.20
N GLU A 371 -12.17 4.62 -3.29
CA GLU A 371 -11.29 5.53 -2.56
C GLU A 371 -11.28 5.23 -1.06
N ARG A 372 -12.42 4.84 -0.47
CA ARG A 372 -12.49 4.25 0.86
C ARG A 372 -13.48 3.10 0.90
N TRP A 373 -13.03 1.97 1.45
CA TRP A 373 -13.87 0.82 1.76
C TRP A 373 -13.89 0.54 3.26
N GLN A 374 -15.08 0.30 3.78
CA GLN A 374 -15.29 -0.02 5.18
C GLN A 374 -15.31 -1.54 5.41
N PHE A 375 -14.42 -2.02 6.28
CA PHE A 375 -14.25 -3.45 6.57
C PHE A 375 -15.14 -3.97 7.72
N ASP A 376 -15.80 -3.08 8.47
CA ASP A 376 -16.70 -3.44 9.57
C ASP A 376 -18.11 -2.85 9.34
N SER A 377 -19.12 -3.72 9.30
CA SER A 377 -20.53 -3.41 9.07
C SER A 377 -21.25 -2.89 10.33
N ILE A 378 -20.66 -3.02 11.52
CA ILE A 378 -21.33 -2.74 12.79
C ILE A 378 -21.71 -1.25 12.88
N GLY A 379 -23.02 -0.99 12.81
CA GLY A 379 -23.59 0.34 13.01
C GLY A 379 -23.43 1.30 11.83
N VAL A 380 -23.05 0.81 10.65
CA VAL A 380 -22.86 1.65 9.45
C VAL A 380 -23.80 1.23 8.32
N TRP A 381 -24.34 2.24 7.63
CA TRP A 381 -25.30 2.08 6.53
C TRP A 381 -24.64 2.07 5.15
N ASP A 382 -23.40 2.54 5.05
CA ASP A 382 -22.66 2.71 3.80
C ASP A 382 -21.28 2.02 3.88
N THR A 383 -21.07 1.03 3.02
CA THR A 383 -19.82 0.26 2.95
C THR A 383 -18.74 0.97 2.10
N LEU A 384 -19.11 2.01 1.35
CA LEU A 384 -18.24 2.79 0.48
C LEU A 384 -18.32 4.30 0.79
N PRO A 385 -17.77 4.75 1.94
CA PRO A 385 -17.84 6.16 2.33
C PRO A 385 -17.33 7.14 1.28
N LEU A 386 -16.34 6.73 0.48
CA LEU A 386 -15.89 7.44 -0.72
C LEU A 386 -15.88 6.44 -1.89
N PRO A 387 -16.93 6.41 -2.73
CA PRO A 387 -17.13 5.36 -3.71
C PRO A 387 -16.43 5.61 -5.05
N TRP A 388 -15.70 6.72 -5.21
CA TRP A 388 -15.05 7.05 -6.48
C TRP A 388 -13.76 6.24 -6.70
N TYR A 389 -13.38 6.08 -7.96
CA TYR A 389 -12.12 5.51 -8.42
C TYR A 389 -11.59 6.36 -9.59
N PRO A 390 -10.61 7.23 -9.37
CA PRO A 390 -10.10 8.17 -10.37
C PRO A 390 -8.99 7.56 -11.24
N LEU A 391 -8.99 6.22 -11.41
CA LEU A 391 -7.94 5.46 -12.11
C LEU A 391 -6.58 5.44 -11.38
N ARG A 392 -6.65 5.30 -10.05
CA ARG A 392 -5.52 5.18 -9.11
C ARG A 392 -4.45 4.14 -9.54
N PRO A 393 -3.15 4.47 -9.50
CA PRO A 393 -2.05 3.61 -9.98
C PRO A 393 -1.57 2.55 -8.98
N GLU A 394 -1.80 2.74 -7.69
CA GLU A 394 -1.07 2.08 -6.60
C GLU A 394 -1.23 0.55 -6.61
N PHE A 395 -2.41 0.07 -6.99
CA PHE A 395 -2.65 -1.37 -7.17
C PHE A 395 -1.92 -1.96 -8.38
N ILE A 396 -1.81 -1.20 -9.47
CA ILE A 396 -1.05 -1.59 -10.66
C ILE A 396 0.45 -1.59 -10.35
N GLU A 397 0.94 -0.59 -9.61
CA GLU A 397 2.32 -0.53 -9.11
C GLU A 397 2.67 -1.80 -8.32
N SER A 398 1.88 -2.12 -7.29
CA SER A 398 2.10 -3.31 -6.46
C SER A 398 2.02 -4.61 -7.28
N THR A 399 1.13 -4.68 -8.27
CA THR A 399 1.03 -5.81 -9.20
C THR A 399 2.32 -5.97 -10.01
N TYR A 400 2.89 -4.86 -10.49
CA TYR A 400 4.17 -4.83 -11.20
C TYR A 400 5.30 -5.35 -10.29
N TYR A 401 5.51 -4.78 -9.09
CA TYR A 401 6.57 -5.22 -8.18
C TYR A 401 6.44 -6.70 -7.80
N LEU A 402 5.24 -7.17 -7.49
CA LEU A 402 5.01 -8.58 -7.15
C LEU A 402 5.30 -9.50 -8.34
N TYR A 403 4.93 -9.14 -9.56
CA TYR A 403 5.34 -9.89 -10.74
C TYR A 403 6.85 -9.92 -10.91
N ARG A 404 7.52 -8.77 -10.71
CA ARG A 404 8.98 -8.68 -10.80
C ARG A 404 9.70 -9.59 -9.81
N ALA A 405 9.19 -9.67 -8.58
CA ALA A 405 9.77 -10.50 -7.53
C ALA A 405 9.46 -12.00 -7.67
N THR A 406 8.24 -12.35 -8.07
CA THR A 406 7.76 -13.75 -8.04
C THR A 406 7.80 -14.44 -9.40
N LYS A 407 7.72 -13.66 -10.49
CA LYS A 407 7.44 -14.12 -11.86
C LYS A 407 6.18 -14.97 -11.98
N ASP A 408 5.24 -14.82 -11.05
CA ASP A 408 4.00 -15.60 -11.04
C ASP A 408 3.03 -15.08 -12.13
N PRO A 409 2.54 -15.94 -13.05
CA PRO A 409 1.61 -15.53 -14.11
C PRO A 409 0.27 -15.02 -13.58
N PHE A 410 -0.03 -15.22 -12.29
CA PHE A 410 -1.16 -14.60 -11.60
C PHE A 410 -1.22 -13.08 -11.78
N TYR A 411 -0.08 -12.41 -11.65
CA TYR A 411 -0.01 -10.95 -11.77
C TYR A 411 -0.13 -10.46 -13.22
N LEU A 412 0.35 -11.25 -14.18
CA LEU A 412 0.13 -10.96 -15.61
C LEU A 412 -1.36 -11.03 -15.97
N ASN A 413 -2.09 -11.97 -15.38
CA ASN A 413 -3.53 -12.06 -15.56
C ASN A 413 -4.24 -10.82 -15.03
N ILE A 414 -3.89 -10.38 -13.82
CA ILE A 414 -4.41 -9.13 -13.24
C ILE A 414 -4.15 -7.95 -14.19
N GLY A 415 -2.91 -7.80 -14.67
CA GLY A 415 -2.57 -6.78 -15.65
C GLY A 415 -3.41 -6.86 -16.92
N HIS A 416 -3.62 -8.06 -17.47
CA HIS A 416 -4.40 -8.24 -18.69
C HIS A 416 -5.88 -7.83 -18.51
N HIS A 417 -6.47 -8.13 -17.34
CA HIS A 417 -7.81 -7.67 -17.02
C HIS A 417 -7.88 -6.14 -16.91
N ILE A 418 -6.92 -5.51 -16.24
CA ILE A 418 -6.85 -4.04 -16.12
C ILE A 418 -6.67 -3.40 -17.50
N LEU A 419 -5.84 -3.98 -18.37
CA LEU A 419 -5.70 -3.55 -19.76
C LEU A 419 -7.04 -3.57 -20.51
N ASN A 420 -7.84 -4.63 -20.34
CA ASN A 420 -9.17 -4.71 -20.94
C ASN A 420 -10.13 -3.66 -20.35
N ASP A 421 -10.09 -3.40 -19.05
CA ASP A 421 -10.87 -2.33 -18.43
C ASP A 421 -10.49 -0.96 -19.02
N PHE A 422 -9.20 -0.69 -19.24
CA PHE A 422 -8.77 0.53 -19.93
C PHE A 422 -9.26 0.59 -21.38
N LYS A 423 -9.23 -0.53 -22.12
CA LYS A 423 -9.70 -0.58 -23.52
C LYS A 423 -11.20 -0.32 -23.66
N TYR A 424 -12.01 -0.86 -22.74
CA TYR A 424 -13.46 -0.95 -22.94
C TYR A 424 -14.31 -0.20 -21.92
N ARG A 425 -13.82 0.00 -20.69
CA ARG A 425 -14.57 0.60 -19.58
C ARG A 425 -14.15 2.04 -19.28
N PHE A 426 -12.85 2.31 -19.29
CA PHE A 426 -12.31 3.62 -18.90
C PHE A 426 -11.96 4.52 -20.09
N ARG A 427 -11.95 4.01 -21.32
CA ARG A 427 -11.69 4.80 -22.54
C ARG A 427 -12.94 5.59 -22.97
N PHE A 428 -12.76 6.90 -23.13
CA PHE A 428 -13.76 7.84 -23.66
C PHE A 428 -13.23 8.54 -24.90
N MET A 429 -13.99 9.50 -25.44
CA MET A 429 -13.67 10.16 -26.72
C MET A 429 -12.31 10.87 -26.69
N CYS A 430 -11.96 11.53 -25.58
CA CYS A 430 -10.78 12.39 -25.48
C CYS A 430 -9.82 12.00 -24.34
N GLY A 431 -9.81 10.74 -23.94
CA GLY A 431 -8.90 10.23 -22.90
C GLY A 431 -9.55 9.16 -22.04
N PHE A 432 -9.10 9.07 -20.79
CA PHE A 432 -9.55 8.06 -19.83
C PHE A 432 -10.30 8.69 -18.67
N ALA A 433 -11.45 8.12 -18.33
CA ALA A 433 -12.32 8.61 -17.26
C ALA A 433 -12.58 7.51 -16.24
N GLY A 434 -12.35 7.85 -14.97
CA GLY A 434 -12.64 6.98 -13.82
C GLY A 434 -14.14 6.84 -13.53
N ARG A 435 -14.44 6.49 -12.29
CA ARG A 435 -15.81 6.43 -11.76
C ARG A 435 -15.96 7.39 -10.59
N GLN A 436 -16.95 8.26 -10.67
CA GLN A 436 -17.33 9.13 -9.56
C GLN A 436 -18.08 8.32 -8.47
N ASP A 437 -18.70 7.22 -8.85
CA ASP A 437 -19.37 6.30 -7.94
C ASP A 437 -19.34 4.88 -8.53
N LEU A 438 -18.61 3.97 -7.87
CA LEU A 438 -18.51 2.56 -8.22
C LEU A 438 -19.77 1.75 -7.90
N GLN A 439 -20.69 2.24 -7.07
CA GLN A 439 -21.96 1.55 -6.81
C GLN A 439 -22.90 1.70 -8.02
N TYR A 440 -22.92 2.89 -8.62
CA TYR A 440 -23.85 3.25 -9.71
C TYR A 440 -23.21 3.37 -11.09
N ASP A 441 -21.91 3.08 -11.22
CA ASP A 441 -21.10 3.23 -12.45
C ASP A 441 -21.14 4.65 -13.03
N THR A 442 -21.21 5.68 -12.18
CA THR A 442 -21.22 7.07 -12.65
C THR A 442 -19.82 7.49 -13.07
N VAL A 443 -19.70 8.13 -14.25
CA VAL A 443 -18.41 8.51 -14.83
C VAL A 443 -17.88 9.80 -14.20
N GLN A 444 -16.58 9.86 -13.95
CA GLN A 444 -15.88 11.06 -13.52
C GLN A 444 -15.17 11.72 -14.71
N ASP A 445 -15.60 12.93 -15.10
CA ASP A 445 -15.05 13.64 -16.27
C ASP A 445 -13.76 14.42 -15.93
N ARG A 446 -12.71 13.66 -15.61
CA ARG A 446 -11.34 14.14 -15.35
C ARG A 446 -10.36 13.01 -15.66
N MET A 447 -9.32 13.30 -16.44
CA MET A 447 -8.15 12.44 -16.59
C MET A 447 -7.01 13.04 -15.79
N GLU A 448 -6.72 12.43 -14.64
CA GLU A 448 -5.61 12.82 -13.77
C GLU A 448 -4.27 12.56 -14.46
N THR A 449 -3.23 13.33 -14.15
CA THR A 449 -1.92 13.21 -14.80
C THR A 449 -1.29 11.83 -14.59
N PHE A 450 -1.45 11.26 -13.38
CA PHE A 450 -0.98 9.94 -12.98
C PHE A 450 -1.54 8.77 -13.80
N VAL A 451 -2.62 8.98 -14.56
CA VAL A 451 -3.10 7.94 -15.48
C VAL A 451 -2.02 7.65 -16.54
N LEU A 452 -1.37 8.69 -17.04
CA LEU A 452 -0.31 8.58 -18.06
C LEU A 452 1.07 8.42 -17.45
N SER A 453 1.37 9.13 -16.35
CA SER A 453 2.68 9.06 -15.72
C SER A 453 2.86 7.80 -14.86
N GLU A 454 1.82 7.18 -14.33
CA GLU A 454 1.97 6.03 -13.44
C GLU A 454 1.22 4.78 -13.92
N THR A 455 -0.11 4.88 -14.06
CA THR A 455 -0.96 3.70 -14.28
C THR A 455 -0.58 2.95 -15.56
N LEU A 456 -0.52 3.66 -16.69
CA LEU A 456 -0.13 3.05 -17.96
C LEU A 456 1.37 2.74 -18.02
N LYS A 457 2.22 3.45 -17.25
CA LYS A 457 3.67 3.18 -17.16
C LYS A 457 3.93 1.82 -16.49
N TYR A 458 3.35 1.58 -15.30
CA TYR A 458 3.51 0.31 -14.60
C TYR A 458 2.84 -0.84 -15.37
N LEU A 459 1.71 -0.59 -16.03
CA LEU A 459 1.07 -1.60 -16.88
C LEU A 459 1.93 -1.96 -18.10
N TYR A 460 2.60 -0.98 -18.72
CA TYR A 460 3.55 -1.22 -19.82
C TYR A 460 4.74 -2.05 -19.34
N LEU A 461 5.35 -1.65 -18.20
CA LEU A 461 6.49 -2.33 -17.60
C LEU A 461 6.17 -3.76 -17.13
N LEU A 462 4.92 -4.01 -16.71
CA LEU A 462 4.45 -5.36 -16.35
C LEU A 462 4.55 -6.33 -17.53
N PHE A 463 4.28 -5.87 -18.75
CA PHE A 463 4.32 -6.70 -19.95
C PHE A 463 5.65 -6.63 -20.72
N ASP A 464 6.50 -5.64 -20.47
CA ASP A 464 7.79 -5.47 -21.15
C ASP A 464 8.96 -6.03 -20.32
N GLU A 465 9.09 -7.36 -20.24
CA GLU A 465 10.17 -7.98 -19.45
C GLU A 465 11.58 -7.57 -19.88
N GLU A 466 11.75 -7.21 -21.15
CA GLU A 466 13.01 -6.77 -21.77
C GLU A 466 13.21 -5.25 -21.68
N ASN A 467 12.35 -4.51 -20.97
CA ASN A 467 12.56 -3.08 -20.75
C ASN A 467 13.86 -2.84 -19.97
N GLU A 468 14.62 -1.78 -20.28
CA GLU A 468 15.88 -1.46 -19.57
C GLU A 468 15.72 -1.42 -18.05
N LEU A 469 14.60 -0.93 -17.53
CA LEU A 469 14.34 -0.88 -16.09
C LEU A 469 14.10 -2.26 -15.46
N ASN A 470 13.75 -3.26 -16.29
CA ASN A 470 13.41 -4.61 -15.88
C ASN A 470 14.60 -5.59 -15.94
N HIS A 471 15.68 -5.29 -16.66
CA HIS A 471 16.81 -6.21 -16.78
C HIS A 471 18.16 -5.56 -16.47
N SER A 472 18.20 -4.23 -16.31
CA SER A 472 19.40 -3.53 -15.88
C SER A 472 19.81 -3.96 -14.47
N SER A 473 21.12 -4.08 -14.25
CA SER A 473 21.70 -4.23 -12.92
C SER A 473 21.90 -2.89 -12.20
N GLU A 474 21.37 -1.80 -12.76
CA GLU A 474 21.45 -0.46 -12.19
C GLU A 474 20.45 -0.30 -11.05
N ASN A 475 20.86 0.43 -10.01
CA ASN A 475 20.00 0.82 -8.91
C ASN A 475 19.09 1.97 -9.35
N VAL A 476 18.04 1.65 -10.11
CA VAL A 476 16.98 2.60 -10.47
C VAL A 476 15.85 2.50 -9.45
N ILE A 477 15.44 3.64 -8.90
CA ILE A 477 14.38 3.76 -7.92
C ILE A 477 13.31 4.70 -8.48
N PHE A 478 12.06 4.23 -8.54
CA PHE A 478 10.92 5.06 -8.92
C PHE A 478 10.56 6.01 -7.77
N SER A 479 10.33 7.29 -8.04
CA SER A 479 9.65 8.19 -7.09
C SER A 479 8.22 7.71 -6.78
N THR A 480 7.53 8.39 -5.87
CA THR A 480 6.12 8.09 -5.54
C THR A 480 5.18 8.41 -6.71
N GLU A 481 5.58 9.30 -7.62
CA GLU A 481 4.89 9.59 -8.90
C GLU A 481 5.49 8.79 -10.08
N ALA A 482 6.05 7.62 -9.79
CA ALA A 482 6.64 6.69 -10.76
C ALA A 482 7.75 7.28 -11.67
N HIS A 483 8.45 8.34 -11.28
CA HIS A 483 9.59 8.86 -12.05
C HIS A 483 10.86 8.09 -11.72
N PRO A 484 11.48 7.34 -12.66
CA PRO A 484 12.70 6.60 -12.38
C PRO A 484 13.88 7.55 -12.15
N MET A 485 14.63 7.31 -11.07
CA MET A 485 15.84 8.05 -10.72
C MET A 485 16.98 7.10 -10.42
N TRP A 486 18.21 7.51 -10.73
CA TRP A 486 19.41 6.74 -10.49
C TRP A 486 20.61 7.66 -10.27
N LEU A 487 21.60 7.17 -9.53
CA LEU A 487 22.89 7.82 -9.35
C LEU A 487 24.00 6.93 -9.90
N THR A 488 24.89 7.52 -10.69
CA THR A 488 26.14 6.87 -11.10
C THR A 488 27.23 7.09 -10.07
N THR A 489 28.25 6.23 -10.07
CA THR A 489 29.45 6.43 -9.26
C THR A 489 30.12 7.78 -9.56
N ASP A 490 30.10 8.22 -10.81
CA ASP A 490 30.66 9.50 -11.22
C ASP A 490 29.86 10.66 -10.64
N MET A 491 28.53 10.62 -10.69
CA MET A 491 27.67 11.65 -10.07
C MET A 491 27.88 11.74 -8.56
N ILE A 492 27.99 10.60 -7.88
CA ILE A 492 28.24 10.57 -6.43
C ILE A 492 29.61 11.18 -6.12
N THR A 493 30.65 10.76 -6.85
CA THR A 493 32.02 11.25 -6.65
C THR A 493 32.12 12.74 -6.97
N ASP A 494 31.45 13.22 -8.03
CA ASP A 494 31.44 14.63 -8.40
C ASP A 494 30.75 15.46 -7.31
N PHE A 495 29.58 15.02 -6.84
CA PHE A 495 28.88 15.66 -5.74
C PHE A 495 29.73 15.70 -4.45
N GLU A 496 30.34 14.60 -4.03
CA GLU A 496 31.18 14.56 -2.82
C GLU A 496 32.35 15.55 -2.88
N ASN A 497 32.93 15.77 -4.05
CA ASN A 497 34.07 16.66 -4.25
C ASN A 497 33.68 18.12 -4.44
N ASN A 498 32.52 18.40 -5.03
CA ASN A 498 32.15 19.73 -5.51
C ASN A 498 30.90 20.33 -4.84
N ASN A 499 30.26 19.62 -3.91
CA ASN A 499 29.10 20.14 -3.21
C ASN A 499 29.40 21.43 -2.43
N PHE A 500 28.41 22.31 -2.37
CA PHE A 500 28.44 23.55 -1.59
C PHE A 500 27.08 23.78 -0.93
N PHE A 501 27.08 24.59 0.13
CA PHE A 501 25.87 25.17 0.69
C PHE A 501 26.27 26.58 1.09
N ASP A 502 25.95 27.59 0.29
CA ASP A 502 26.40 28.98 0.50
C ASP A 502 25.24 29.94 0.80
N ASP A 503 24.00 29.44 0.78
CA ASP A 503 22.82 30.25 1.08
C ASP A 503 22.69 30.52 2.59
N GLU A 504 23.16 31.69 3.01
CA GLU A 504 23.14 32.14 4.40
C GLU A 504 21.74 32.33 4.99
N LEU A 505 20.71 32.53 4.15
CA LEU A 505 19.32 32.64 4.61
C LEU A 505 18.86 31.28 5.17
N TYR A 506 19.01 30.22 4.39
CA TYR A 506 18.61 28.87 4.82
C TYR A 506 19.51 28.35 5.95
N LYS A 507 20.83 28.57 5.90
CA LYS A 507 21.71 28.21 7.03
C LYS A 507 21.29 28.87 8.33
N GLY A 508 21.09 30.20 8.29
CA GLY A 508 20.68 30.97 9.45
C GLY A 508 19.34 30.51 10.00
N HIS A 509 18.39 30.21 9.11
CA HIS A 509 17.08 29.68 9.47
C HIS A 509 17.16 28.29 10.12
N LEU A 510 17.91 27.35 9.54
CA LEU A 510 18.07 25.99 10.10
C LEU A 510 18.73 26.03 11.48
N GLU A 511 19.71 26.91 11.71
CA GLU A 511 20.31 27.07 13.03
C GLU A 511 19.31 27.64 14.06
N GLN A 512 18.44 28.56 13.66
CA GLN A 512 17.36 29.05 14.52
C GLN A 512 16.36 27.93 14.85
N CYS A 513 15.98 27.12 13.88
CA CYS A 513 15.08 25.98 14.08
C CYS A 513 15.69 24.96 15.06
N LYS A 514 16.97 24.62 14.90
CA LYS A 514 17.69 23.72 15.84
C LYS A 514 17.67 24.25 17.27
N ILE A 515 17.82 25.57 17.47
CA ILE A 515 17.74 26.20 18.79
C ILE A 515 16.31 26.10 19.35
N HIS A 516 15.30 26.39 18.52
CA HIS A 516 13.89 26.32 18.90
C HIS A 516 13.48 24.89 19.31
N LEU A 517 13.77 23.89 18.47
CA LEU A 517 13.44 22.48 18.71
C LEU A 517 14.11 21.93 19.98
N LYS A 518 15.36 22.31 20.27
CA LYS A 518 16.04 21.96 21.54
C LYS A 518 15.29 22.50 22.75
N SER A 519 14.80 23.74 22.69
CA SER A 519 14.03 24.34 23.78
C SER A 519 12.67 23.66 23.96
N HIS A 520 11.98 23.36 22.85
CA HIS A 520 10.69 22.68 22.84
C HIS A 520 10.80 21.26 23.41
N ALA A 521 11.84 20.50 23.05
CA ALA A 521 12.08 19.16 23.58
C ALA A 521 12.25 19.14 25.12
N ILE A 522 12.92 20.14 25.69
CA ILE A 522 13.09 20.29 27.14
C ILE A 522 11.74 20.55 27.82
N GLU A 523 10.89 21.39 27.23
CA GLU A 523 9.54 21.68 27.76
C GLU A 523 8.63 20.45 27.70
N ARG A 524 8.62 19.72 26.58
CA ARG A 524 7.83 18.48 26.43
C ARG A 524 8.28 17.40 27.43
N GLN A 525 9.58 17.29 27.71
CA GLN A 525 10.10 16.41 28.75
C GLN A 525 9.61 16.81 30.15
N LYS A 526 9.59 18.10 30.49
CA LYS A 526 9.05 18.60 31.77
C LYS A 526 7.56 18.31 31.91
N GLN A 527 6.78 18.47 30.85
CA GLN A 527 5.34 18.15 30.85
C GLN A 527 5.10 16.66 31.04
N ARG A 528 5.88 15.79 30.37
CA ARG A 528 5.82 14.32 30.57
C ARG A 528 6.17 13.91 32.01
N GLN A 529 7.05 14.64 32.70
CA GLN A 529 7.36 14.40 34.12
C GLN A 529 6.24 14.78 35.10
N HIS A 530 5.25 15.59 34.68
CA HIS A 530 4.15 16.06 35.53
C HIS A 530 2.82 15.31 35.32
N VAL A 531 2.78 14.33 34.41
CA VAL A 531 1.61 13.45 34.24
C VAL A 531 1.74 12.28 35.24
N VAL A 532 1.26 12.49 36.46
CA VAL A 532 1.07 11.43 37.45
C VAL A 532 -0.23 10.69 37.12
N TYR A 533 -0.11 9.46 36.62
CA TYR A 533 -1.25 8.56 36.46
C TYR A 533 -1.77 8.18 37.85
N ALA A 534 -2.93 8.72 38.24
CA ALA A 534 -3.63 8.32 39.45
C ALA A 534 -4.38 7.00 39.17
N VAL A 535 -3.95 5.93 39.84
CA VAL A 535 -4.57 4.61 39.81
C VAL A 535 -5.68 4.54 40.85
N ASN A 536 -6.88 4.15 40.43
CA ASN A 536 -7.82 3.43 41.31
C ASN A 536 -8.81 2.57 40.50
N GLY A 537 -8.58 1.26 40.54
CA GLY A 537 -9.59 0.19 40.58
C GLY A 537 -10.58 0.04 39.43
N GLY A 538 -10.28 -0.89 38.53
CA GLY A 538 -11.25 -1.85 37.98
C GLY A 538 -12.16 -1.41 36.82
N THR A 539 -11.94 -2.06 35.68
CA THR A 539 -12.85 -2.18 34.50
C THR A 539 -12.88 -1.00 33.53
N VAL A 540 -12.34 -1.23 32.33
CA VAL A 540 -12.45 -0.30 31.19
C VAL A 540 -13.87 -0.39 30.61
N VAL A 541 -14.74 0.50 31.07
CA VAL A 541 -15.87 1.04 30.33
C VAL A 541 -15.70 2.56 30.37
N LYS A 542 -15.40 3.20 29.24
CA LYS A 542 -15.42 4.67 29.15
C LYS A 542 -16.88 5.12 29.16
N SER A 543 -17.33 5.74 30.25
CA SER A 543 -18.44 6.68 30.24
C SER A 543 -17.94 8.05 30.66
N TYR A 544 -18.00 9.02 29.74
CA TYR A 544 -17.83 10.43 30.06
C TYR A 544 -18.99 10.90 30.93
N SER A 545 -18.72 11.46 32.11
CA SER A 545 -19.75 12.17 32.87
C SER A 545 -19.42 13.64 32.94
N HIS A 546 -20.16 14.43 32.14
CA HIS A 546 -20.45 15.82 32.47
C HIS A 546 -21.24 15.88 33.79
N GLU A 547 -20.95 16.90 34.59
CA GLU A 547 -21.75 17.25 35.76
C GLU A 547 -23.24 17.46 35.37
N LYS A 548 -24.13 16.85 36.16
CA LYS A 548 -25.60 17.00 36.08
C LYS A 548 -26.04 18.38 36.59
N PRO A 549 -27.27 18.82 36.27
CA PRO A 549 -28.34 18.58 37.25
C PRO A 549 -29.73 18.18 36.70
N ASN A 550 -30.35 17.31 37.48
CA ASN A 550 -31.77 17.18 37.86
C ASN A 550 -32.81 16.37 37.05
N ILE A 551 -33.18 15.25 37.72
CA ILE A 551 -34.54 14.79 38.12
C ILE A 551 -35.56 14.57 37.01
N LEU A 552 -35.96 13.29 36.81
CA LEU A 552 -37.29 12.78 37.19
C LEU A 552 -37.31 11.24 37.13
N THR A 553 -38.09 10.71 38.07
CA THR A 553 -38.37 9.31 38.45
C THR A 553 -39.31 8.59 37.49
N GLY A 554 -39.26 7.25 37.42
CA GLY A 554 -40.37 6.44 36.91
C GLY A 554 -40.01 4.98 36.63
N ASP A 555 -40.73 4.08 37.29
CA ASP A 555 -40.62 2.61 37.30
C ASP A 555 -40.90 1.92 35.95
N ALA A 556 -40.48 0.63 35.83
CA ALA A 556 -41.36 -0.53 35.54
C ALA A 556 -40.77 -1.64 34.62
N TYR A 557 -40.77 -2.87 35.18
CA TYR A 557 -41.05 -4.19 34.60
C TYR A 557 -40.14 -4.79 33.50
N GLU A 558 -39.45 -5.92 33.67
CA GLU A 558 -39.81 -7.34 33.95
C GLU A 558 -40.17 -8.21 32.70
N SER A 559 -39.32 -9.22 32.47
CA SER A 559 -39.57 -10.54 31.85
C SER A 559 -39.88 -10.63 30.34
N VAL A 560 -39.26 -11.61 29.66
CA VAL A 560 -39.91 -12.86 29.19
C VAL A 560 -38.84 -13.78 28.56
N GLN A 561 -38.88 -15.05 28.97
CA GLN A 561 -38.10 -16.18 28.47
C GLN A 561 -38.74 -16.83 27.24
N ASN A 562 -37.88 -17.56 26.51
CA ASN A 562 -38.15 -18.77 25.71
C ASN A 562 -39.07 -18.64 24.49
N GLU A 563 -38.55 -19.05 23.32
CA GLU A 563 -39.08 -20.25 22.65
C GLU A 563 -38.13 -20.76 21.56
N THR A 564 -38.07 -22.09 21.51
CA THR A 564 -37.28 -22.95 20.64
C THR A 564 -38.17 -23.40 19.50
N HIS A 565 -37.71 -23.34 18.25
CA HIS A 565 -38.19 -24.22 17.17
C HIS A 565 -37.34 -24.09 15.90
N ARG A 566 -36.71 -25.20 15.46
CA ARG A 566 -36.93 -25.92 14.16
C ARG A 566 -35.59 -25.93 13.40
N LEU A 567 -35.17 -26.88 12.56
CA LEU A 567 -35.81 -27.97 11.81
C LEU A 567 -34.66 -28.90 11.32
N ASN A 568 -34.87 -30.21 11.40
CA ASN A 568 -34.08 -31.23 10.69
C ASN A 568 -34.46 -31.25 9.21
N ILE A 569 -33.55 -30.92 8.28
CA ILE A 569 -33.59 -31.38 6.89
C ILE A 569 -32.14 -31.45 6.34
N PHE A 570 -31.52 -32.62 6.32
CA PHE A 570 -30.37 -32.91 5.45
C PHE A 570 -30.68 -34.16 4.64
N GLY A 571 -31.05 -33.93 3.38
CA GLY A 571 -31.16 -34.96 2.34
C GLY A 571 -29.82 -35.09 1.62
N GLU A 572 -29.39 -36.34 1.48
CA GLU A 572 -28.21 -36.80 0.76
C GLU A 572 -28.19 -36.33 -0.70
N PHE A 573 -27.04 -35.85 -1.18
CA PHE A 573 -26.74 -35.82 -2.61
C PHE A 573 -25.43 -36.57 -2.92
N GLN A 574 -25.58 -37.52 -3.83
CA GLN A 574 -24.60 -38.51 -4.27
C GLN A 574 -23.48 -37.92 -5.14
N LYS A 575 -22.33 -38.59 -5.02
CA LYS A 575 -21.11 -38.49 -5.82
C LYS A 575 -21.34 -38.54 -7.34
N LEU A 576 -20.72 -37.62 -8.07
CA LEU A 576 -20.44 -37.77 -9.51
C LEU A 576 -18.92 -37.77 -9.75
N LYS A 577 -18.48 -38.66 -10.64
CA LYS A 577 -17.07 -38.91 -11.02
C LYS A 577 -16.60 -37.87 -12.06
N PRO A 578 -15.35 -37.39 -12.00
CA PRO A 578 -14.81 -36.49 -13.02
C PRO A 578 -14.46 -37.24 -14.32
N GLY A 579 -14.83 -36.65 -15.45
CA GLY A 579 -14.50 -37.08 -16.80
C GLY A 579 -13.09 -36.66 -17.21
N LYS A 580 -12.51 -37.47 -18.11
CA LYS A 580 -11.14 -37.47 -18.63
C LYS A 580 -10.55 -36.11 -19.03
N VAL A 581 -9.36 -35.82 -18.49
CA VAL A 581 -8.41 -34.79 -18.95
C VAL A 581 -7.69 -35.29 -20.21
N CYS A 582 -7.53 -34.42 -21.22
CA CYS A 582 -6.71 -34.68 -22.41
C CYS A 582 -5.23 -34.71 -22.03
N SER A 583 -4.56 -35.83 -22.31
CA SER A 583 -3.10 -35.94 -22.26
C SER A 583 -2.49 -35.42 -23.57
N SER A 584 -1.69 -34.36 -23.54
CA SER A 584 -0.85 -33.95 -24.67
C SER A 584 0.60 -34.43 -24.45
N SER A 585 0.88 -35.64 -24.92
CA SER A 585 2.24 -36.01 -25.33
C SER A 585 2.45 -35.50 -26.77
N TYR A 586 3.29 -34.50 -26.95
CA TYR A 586 3.81 -34.14 -28.28
C TYR A 586 5.33 -34.19 -28.29
N SER A 587 5.86 -35.31 -28.76
CA SER A 587 7.10 -35.32 -29.52
C SER A 587 6.84 -36.01 -30.84
N LEU A 588 7.07 -35.29 -31.94
CA LEU A 588 7.69 -35.74 -33.20
C LEU A 588 7.25 -34.86 -34.39
N PHE A 589 8.27 -34.32 -35.06
CA PHE A 589 8.35 -33.71 -36.40
C PHE A 589 8.15 -32.19 -36.56
N GLY A 590 9.28 -31.52 -36.86
CA GLY A 590 9.32 -30.32 -37.70
C GLY A 590 10.03 -29.12 -37.08
N LYS A 591 11.35 -28.97 -37.32
CA LYS A 591 12.08 -27.71 -37.07
C LYS A 591 11.47 -26.59 -37.92
N LYS A 592 10.70 -25.69 -37.30
CA LYS A 592 10.45 -24.30 -37.73
C LYS A 592 9.99 -23.50 -36.51
N GLU A 593 10.80 -22.50 -36.15
CA GLU A 593 10.53 -21.42 -35.18
C GLU A 593 9.69 -21.82 -33.96
N GLN A 594 10.37 -22.46 -33.01
CA GLN A 594 9.93 -22.57 -31.64
C GLN A 594 10.15 -21.19 -31.01
N GLU A 595 9.23 -20.23 -31.24
CA GLU A 595 9.20 -19.01 -30.45
C GLU A 595 8.99 -19.42 -28.99
N ASP A 596 9.94 -19.03 -28.14
CA ASP A 596 10.03 -19.40 -26.73
C ASP A 596 8.69 -19.18 -26.02
N ILE A 597 8.00 -20.28 -25.71
CA ILE A 597 6.94 -20.29 -24.70
C ILE A 597 7.64 -19.92 -23.40
N ILE A 598 7.23 -18.83 -22.74
CA ILE A 598 7.59 -18.63 -21.33
C ILE A 598 6.93 -19.80 -20.60
N SER A 599 7.71 -20.83 -20.29
CA SER A 599 7.22 -21.95 -19.50
C SER A 599 7.14 -21.49 -18.04
N LEU A 600 6.14 -20.66 -17.74
CA LEU A 600 5.48 -20.73 -16.46
C LEU A 600 4.46 -21.84 -16.69
N PRO A 601 4.62 -23.06 -16.18
CA PRO A 601 3.63 -24.11 -16.38
C PRO A 601 2.46 -24.02 -15.38
N TYR A 602 2.63 -23.28 -14.27
CA TYR A 602 1.66 -23.14 -13.17
C TYR A 602 1.96 -21.90 -12.30
N SER A 603 0.92 -21.33 -11.70
CA SER A 603 0.99 -20.25 -10.71
C SER A 603 1.23 -20.84 -9.32
N LYS A 604 2.26 -20.38 -8.61
CA LYS A 604 2.51 -20.80 -7.22
C LYS A 604 1.44 -20.25 -6.30
N ILE A 605 1.03 -19.00 -6.49
CA ILE A 605 -0.03 -18.39 -5.70
C ILE A 605 -1.31 -19.22 -5.82
N LEU A 606 -1.78 -19.54 -7.01
CA LEU A 606 -3.01 -20.34 -7.13
C LEU A 606 -2.87 -21.77 -6.61
N SER A 607 -1.66 -22.32 -6.62
CA SER A 607 -1.40 -23.71 -6.24
C SER A 607 -1.14 -23.90 -4.74
N GLU A 608 -0.58 -22.89 -4.07
CA GLU A 608 -0.07 -22.98 -2.70
C GLU A 608 -0.77 -22.02 -1.73
N PHE A 609 -1.46 -20.98 -2.23
CA PHE A 609 -2.11 -19.97 -1.38
C PHE A 609 -3.43 -20.49 -0.78
N GLY A 610 -3.32 -21.09 0.40
CA GLY A 610 -4.42 -21.75 1.10
C GLY A 610 -5.59 -20.84 1.51
N ARG A 611 -5.36 -19.52 1.58
CA ARG A 611 -6.32 -18.53 2.12
C ARG A 611 -6.96 -17.61 1.07
N LEU A 612 -6.87 -17.95 -0.22
CA LEU A 612 -7.34 -17.12 -1.35
C LEU A 612 -8.80 -16.62 -1.23
N PHE A 613 -9.67 -17.45 -0.67
CA PHE A 613 -11.12 -17.18 -0.56
C PHE A 613 -11.57 -16.76 0.84
N GLU A 614 -10.64 -16.62 1.78
CA GLU A 614 -10.98 -16.25 3.15
C GLU A 614 -11.55 -14.83 3.23
N ILE A 615 -11.03 -13.90 2.43
CA ILE A 615 -11.49 -12.50 2.38
C ILE A 615 -12.97 -12.43 1.98
N ASP A 616 -13.37 -13.17 0.93
CA ASP A 616 -14.75 -13.20 0.44
C ASP A 616 -15.74 -13.65 1.52
N TYR A 617 -15.32 -14.58 2.38
CA TYR A 617 -16.14 -15.07 3.50
C TYR A 617 -16.10 -14.11 4.69
N ARG A 618 -14.91 -13.68 5.12
CA ARG A 618 -14.70 -12.87 6.33
C ARG A 618 -15.37 -11.51 6.22
N TYR A 619 -15.37 -10.92 5.03
CA TYR A 619 -15.93 -9.59 4.78
C TYR A 619 -17.15 -9.64 3.85
N ASN A 620 -17.88 -10.76 3.83
CA ASN A 620 -19.06 -10.92 2.98
C ASN A 620 -20.15 -9.86 3.21
N GLU A 621 -20.23 -9.27 4.41
CA GLU A 621 -21.21 -8.24 4.76
C GLU A 621 -20.86 -6.87 4.16
N THR A 622 -19.59 -6.63 3.80
CA THR A 622 -19.11 -5.34 3.30
C THR A 622 -18.55 -5.40 1.87
N LEU A 623 -18.23 -6.59 1.36
CA LEU A 623 -17.89 -6.84 -0.04
C LEU A 623 -19.15 -7.06 -0.88
N ASN A 624 -20.02 -6.05 -0.89
CA ASN A 624 -21.29 -6.08 -1.60
C ASN A 624 -21.11 -5.69 -3.06
N LYS A 625 -21.09 -6.69 -3.95
CA LYS A 625 -20.97 -6.48 -5.39
C LYS A 625 -22.13 -5.61 -5.93
N PRO A 626 -21.87 -4.53 -6.69
CA PRO A 626 -22.90 -3.71 -7.32
C PRO A 626 -23.72 -4.48 -8.38
N GLU A 627 -24.99 -4.11 -8.55
CA GLU A 627 -25.94 -4.77 -9.47
C GLU A 627 -25.43 -4.79 -10.92
N HIS A 628 -24.85 -3.69 -11.40
CA HIS A 628 -24.30 -3.60 -12.76
C HIS A 628 -23.08 -4.51 -12.99
N LEU A 629 -22.51 -5.08 -11.93
CA LEU A 629 -21.39 -6.03 -11.98
C LEU A 629 -21.79 -7.46 -11.63
N GLU A 630 -23.08 -7.80 -11.51
CA GLU A 630 -23.50 -9.19 -11.24
C GLU A 630 -22.95 -10.19 -12.28
N GLY A 631 -22.81 -9.77 -13.54
CA GLY A 631 -22.19 -10.54 -14.61
C GLY A 631 -20.66 -10.48 -14.65
N TYR A 632 -20.03 -9.59 -13.87
CA TYR A 632 -18.58 -9.46 -13.78
C TYR A 632 -17.99 -10.64 -13.01
N ARG A 633 -17.18 -11.43 -13.71
CA ARG A 633 -16.52 -12.59 -13.14
C ARG A 633 -15.19 -12.18 -12.54
N GLN A 634 -14.95 -12.60 -11.30
CA GLN A 634 -13.67 -12.37 -10.64
C GLN A 634 -12.59 -13.17 -11.39
N PHE A 635 -11.48 -12.52 -11.72
CA PHE A 635 -10.53 -13.07 -12.70
C PHE A 635 -9.73 -14.26 -12.17
N GLU A 636 -9.48 -14.35 -10.86
CA GLU A 636 -8.75 -15.43 -10.21
C GLU A 636 -9.50 -16.77 -10.21
N ILE A 637 -10.82 -16.72 -10.41
CA ILE A 637 -11.69 -17.90 -10.45
C ILE A 637 -12.25 -18.18 -11.84
N GLU A 638 -11.74 -17.53 -12.88
CA GLU A 638 -12.08 -17.93 -14.25
C GLU A 638 -11.66 -19.40 -14.44
N PRO A 639 -12.58 -20.34 -14.73
CA PRO A 639 -12.31 -21.76 -14.68
C PRO A 639 -11.19 -22.16 -15.61
N ALA A 640 -11.10 -21.48 -16.76
CA ALA A 640 -10.05 -21.72 -17.73
C ALA A 640 -8.70 -21.16 -17.25
N PHE A 641 -8.67 -20.06 -16.50
CA PHE A 641 -7.47 -19.57 -15.82
C PHE A 641 -7.08 -20.49 -14.66
N TYR A 642 -7.96 -20.67 -13.68
CA TYR A 642 -7.72 -21.45 -12.48
C TYR A 642 -7.37 -22.92 -12.80
N SER A 643 -8.10 -23.57 -13.70
CA SER A 643 -7.84 -24.99 -14.03
C SER A 643 -6.57 -25.20 -14.86
N LEU A 644 -6.11 -24.18 -15.60
CA LEU A 644 -4.89 -24.24 -16.39
C LEU A 644 -3.65 -24.01 -15.51
N TRP A 645 -3.75 -23.07 -14.56
CA TRP A 645 -2.61 -22.55 -13.83
C TRP A 645 -2.48 -23.03 -12.39
N ALA A 646 -3.54 -23.60 -11.80
CA ALA A 646 -3.41 -24.31 -10.55
C ALA A 646 -2.83 -25.71 -10.81
N GLU A 647 -1.74 -26.05 -10.12
CA GLU A 647 -1.19 -27.40 -10.19
C GLU A 647 -2.20 -28.40 -9.59
N THR A 648 -2.72 -29.30 -10.43
CA THR A 648 -3.69 -30.34 -10.03
C THR A 648 -3.05 -31.71 -9.82
N SER A 649 -1.72 -31.81 -9.83
CA SER A 649 -0.88 -33.01 -9.62
C SER A 649 -1.10 -33.65 -8.24
N GLY A 650 -2.22 -34.32 -8.02
CA GLY A 650 -2.62 -34.85 -6.71
C GLY A 650 -4.10 -34.65 -6.38
N GLY A 651 -4.81 -33.87 -7.18
CA GLY A 651 -6.27 -33.88 -7.24
C GLY A 651 -7.01 -32.86 -6.36
N ARG A 652 -6.37 -31.80 -5.85
CA ARG A 652 -7.04 -30.62 -5.25
C ARG A 652 -6.04 -29.47 -5.09
N SER A 653 -6.48 -28.24 -5.37
CA SER A 653 -5.82 -27.02 -4.91
C SER A 653 -5.68 -27.05 -3.37
N THR A 654 -4.61 -26.47 -2.84
CA THR A 654 -4.43 -26.28 -1.39
C THR A 654 -5.30 -25.15 -0.85
N SER A 655 -6.09 -24.43 -1.67
CA SER A 655 -7.12 -23.51 -1.19
C SER A 655 -7.98 -24.25 -0.17
N GLN A 656 -7.76 -23.92 1.09
CA GLN A 656 -8.38 -24.60 2.21
C GLN A 656 -9.77 -24.04 2.45
N LEU A 657 -10.54 -24.75 3.28
CA LEU A 657 -11.78 -24.19 3.78
C LEU A 657 -11.46 -22.88 4.51
N PRO A 658 -12.31 -21.85 4.38
CA PRO A 658 -12.11 -20.62 5.13
C PRO A 658 -12.13 -20.95 6.62
N ALA A 659 -11.26 -20.29 7.38
CA ALA A 659 -11.24 -20.41 8.82
C ALA A 659 -12.63 -20.08 9.38
N THR A 660 -13.18 -20.98 10.17
CA THR A 660 -14.44 -20.78 10.90
C THR A 660 -14.20 -20.40 12.35
N THR A 661 -12.94 -20.26 12.74
CA THR A 661 -12.47 -19.80 14.04
C THR A 661 -12.47 -18.27 14.09
N GLU A 662 -12.55 -17.73 15.30
CA GLU A 662 -12.44 -16.29 15.54
C GLU A 662 -11.02 -15.96 15.99
N SER A 663 -10.48 -14.85 15.50
CA SER A 663 -9.19 -14.31 15.95
C SER A 663 -9.36 -12.94 16.58
N PHE A 664 -8.61 -12.67 17.63
CA PHE A 664 -8.56 -11.37 18.30
C PHE A 664 -7.14 -11.06 18.76
N ASP A 665 -6.82 -9.79 18.93
CA ASP A 665 -5.48 -9.35 19.35
C ASP A 665 -5.46 -9.12 20.88
N MET A 666 -4.51 -9.75 21.57
CA MET A 666 -4.14 -9.43 22.96
C MET A 666 -2.95 -8.48 22.94
N ILE A 667 -3.08 -7.33 23.60
CA ILE A 667 -2.04 -6.31 23.68
C ILE A 667 -1.58 -6.17 25.13
N PHE A 668 -0.29 -6.36 25.36
CA PHE A 668 0.38 -6.13 26.64
C PHE A 668 1.17 -4.83 26.53
N ASP A 669 0.98 -3.89 27.45
CA ASP A 669 1.72 -2.62 27.48
C ASP A 669 2.30 -2.42 28.87
N LEU A 670 3.50 -2.99 29.08
CA LEU A 670 4.14 -3.09 30.39
C LEU A 670 5.44 -2.26 30.43
N PRO A 671 5.80 -1.61 31.55
CA PRO A 671 7.04 -0.84 31.64
C PRO A 671 8.28 -1.73 31.48
N GLY A 672 9.19 -1.38 30.57
CA GLY A 672 10.49 -2.02 30.42
C GLY A 672 11.05 -2.00 29.01
N LYS A 673 12.13 -2.75 28.77
CA LYS A 673 12.80 -2.82 27.46
C LYS A 673 12.29 -4.03 26.66
N TYR A 674 12.15 -3.84 25.35
CA TYR A 674 11.85 -4.92 24.42
C TYR A 674 13.04 -5.88 24.32
N ALA A 675 12.78 -7.19 24.44
CA ALA A 675 13.73 -8.26 24.15
C ALA A 675 12.95 -9.47 23.59
N ARG A 676 13.43 -10.04 22.49
CA ARG A 676 12.85 -11.23 21.84
C ARG A 676 13.93 -11.95 21.05
N SER A 677 13.85 -13.28 21.04
CA SER A 677 14.57 -14.14 20.08
C SER A 677 13.57 -15.06 19.36
N GLN A 678 13.78 -15.26 18.06
CA GLN A 678 13.08 -16.25 17.25
C GLN A 678 14.09 -17.33 16.85
N PHE A 679 13.70 -18.59 16.98
CA PHE A 679 14.55 -19.72 16.60
C PHE A 679 14.26 -20.17 15.16
N ASP A 680 15.22 -20.86 14.54
CA ASP A 680 15.13 -21.33 13.15
C ASP A 680 13.94 -22.27 12.89
N ASN A 681 13.40 -22.91 13.94
CA ASN A 681 12.22 -23.79 13.86
C ASN A 681 10.89 -23.03 13.93
N GLY A 682 10.92 -21.69 14.03
CA GLY A 682 9.73 -20.83 14.12
C GLY A 682 9.25 -20.58 15.55
N ASP A 683 9.85 -21.22 16.56
CA ASP A 683 9.51 -20.97 17.96
C ASP A 683 9.88 -19.54 18.35
N ILE A 684 9.03 -18.92 19.16
CA ILE A 684 9.23 -17.54 19.62
C ILE A 684 9.48 -17.54 21.12
N TYR A 685 10.68 -17.12 21.51
CA TYR A 685 11.03 -16.89 22.90
C TYR A 685 10.80 -15.42 23.28
N CYS A 686 9.82 -15.23 24.16
CA CYS A 686 9.48 -13.95 24.75
C CYS A 686 10.23 -13.81 26.09
N ASP A 687 11.47 -13.34 26.02
CA ASP A 687 12.31 -13.01 27.17
C ASP A 687 11.57 -12.14 28.21
N THR A 688 10.73 -11.23 27.72
CA THR A 688 9.86 -10.43 28.57
C THR A 688 8.57 -9.96 27.88
N LEU A 689 7.45 -9.89 28.61
CA LEU A 689 6.22 -9.19 28.19
C LEU A 689 6.28 -7.66 28.40
N GLN A 690 7.42 -7.14 28.87
CA GLN A 690 7.67 -5.71 28.97
C GLN A 690 7.71 -5.05 27.60
N SER A 691 7.54 -3.72 27.60
CA SER A 691 7.21 -2.92 26.42
C SER A 691 5.82 -3.28 25.87
N ARG A 692 5.49 -2.76 24.68
CA ARG A 692 4.27 -3.13 23.97
C ARG A 692 4.49 -4.44 23.23
N ARG A 693 3.69 -5.46 23.56
CA ARG A 693 3.65 -6.76 22.88
C ARG A 693 2.25 -6.99 22.32
N LYS A 694 2.17 -7.53 21.11
CA LYS A 694 0.88 -7.89 20.49
C LYS A 694 0.89 -9.37 20.14
N MET A 695 -0.09 -10.10 20.65
CA MET A 695 -0.30 -11.51 20.30
C MET A 695 -1.66 -11.66 19.61
N ARG A 696 -1.68 -12.11 18.36
CA ARG A 696 -2.93 -12.53 17.73
C ARG A 696 -3.29 -13.91 18.23
N VAL A 697 -4.50 -14.03 18.75
CA VAL A 697 -5.01 -15.24 19.37
C VAL A 697 -6.21 -15.73 18.58
N GLU A 698 -6.09 -16.94 18.06
CA GLU A 698 -7.16 -17.71 17.46
C GLU A 698 -7.89 -18.51 18.54
N LYS A 699 -9.22 -18.51 18.49
CA LYS A 699 -10.09 -19.34 19.33
C LYS A 699 -10.55 -20.59 18.57
N LEU A 700 -10.02 -21.72 19.01
CA LEU A 700 -10.27 -23.05 18.45
C LEU A 700 -11.50 -23.71 19.08
N PHE A 701 -12.31 -24.38 18.25
CA PHE A 701 -13.42 -25.21 18.68
C PHE A 701 -13.30 -26.62 18.06
N PRO A 702 -13.79 -27.68 18.72
CA PRO A 702 -13.74 -29.03 18.14
C PRO A 702 -14.42 -29.09 16.77
N GLY A 703 -13.68 -29.48 15.74
CA GLY A 703 -14.19 -29.65 14.39
C GLY A 703 -14.39 -28.35 13.57
N SER A 704 -14.05 -27.17 14.12
CA SER A 704 -13.94 -25.93 13.33
C SER A 704 -12.77 -26.04 12.33
N ILE A 705 -12.72 -25.13 11.35
CA ILE A 705 -11.55 -24.96 10.49
C ILE A 705 -10.70 -23.82 11.07
N ASP A 706 -9.42 -24.07 11.32
CA ASP A 706 -8.48 -23.07 11.85
C ASP A 706 -7.92 -22.11 10.78
N VAL A 707 -7.11 -21.12 11.19
CA VAL A 707 -6.45 -20.15 10.30
C VAL A 707 -5.44 -20.78 9.33
N PHE A 708 -5.03 -22.02 9.60
CA PHE A 708 -4.21 -22.84 8.70
C PHE A 708 -5.06 -23.76 7.83
N GLY A 709 -6.38 -23.51 7.78
CA GLY A 709 -7.34 -24.18 6.93
C GLY A 709 -7.53 -25.68 7.24
N LYS A 710 -7.14 -26.13 8.42
CA LYS A 710 -7.26 -27.52 8.87
C LYS A 710 -8.43 -27.68 9.82
N LYS A 711 -9.06 -28.85 9.77
CA LYS A 711 -10.11 -29.21 10.72
C LYS A 711 -9.47 -29.47 12.09
N VAL A 712 -9.83 -28.67 13.09
CA VAL A 712 -9.33 -28.76 14.46
C VAL A 712 -9.69 -30.12 15.05
N ASN A 713 -8.65 -30.90 15.40
CA ASN A 713 -8.81 -32.24 15.96
C ASN A 713 -9.36 -32.16 17.40
N PRO A 714 -10.50 -32.81 17.71
CA PRO A 714 -11.04 -32.85 19.07
C PRO A 714 -10.08 -33.41 20.13
N THR A 715 -9.07 -34.20 19.76
CA THR A 715 -8.09 -34.74 20.72
C THR A 715 -7.26 -33.65 21.39
N ILE A 716 -7.03 -32.51 20.71
CA ILE A 716 -6.31 -31.36 21.28
C ILE A 716 -6.97 -30.92 22.60
N PHE A 717 -8.30 -31.04 22.73
CA PHE A 717 -9.03 -30.68 23.95
C PHE A 717 -9.03 -31.80 24.99
N ALA A 718 -8.88 -33.06 24.57
CA ALA A 718 -8.84 -34.20 25.47
C ALA A 718 -7.48 -34.32 26.20
N ASP A 719 -6.40 -33.94 25.53
CA ASP A 719 -5.02 -34.11 26.02
C ASP A 719 -4.54 -32.96 26.92
N ILE A 720 -5.34 -31.88 27.06
CA ILE A 720 -4.97 -30.74 27.90
C ILE A 720 -5.18 -31.07 29.39
N ASP A 721 -4.08 -31.09 30.14
CA ASP A 721 -4.11 -31.28 31.58
C ASP A 721 -4.60 -30.02 32.29
N ARG A 722 -5.73 -30.15 33.00
CA ARG A 722 -6.35 -29.10 33.81
C ARG A 722 -6.27 -29.38 35.30
N GLN A 723 -5.43 -30.34 35.71
CA GLN A 723 -5.12 -30.61 37.11
C GLN A 723 -4.02 -29.65 37.57
N PHE A 724 -4.10 -29.21 38.84
CA PHE A 724 -3.12 -28.30 39.45
C PHE A 724 -3.01 -26.96 38.72
N LEU A 725 -4.15 -26.33 38.39
CA LEU A 725 -4.17 -25.00 37.78
C LEU A 725 -3.75 -23.97 38.83
N HIS A 726 -2.65 -23.28 38.57
CA HIS A 726 -2.24 -22.14 39.39
C HIS A 726 -3.05 -20.90 39.00
N ASN A 727 -4.37 -20.90 39.27
CA ASN A 727 -5.26 -19.74 39.16
C ASN A 727 -6.46 -19.86 40.12
N PRO A 728 -6.67 -18.89 41.03
CA PRO A 728 -7.73 -18.93 42.05
C PRO A 728 -9.17 -19.00 41.52
N HIS A 729 -9.41 -18.72 40.23
CA HIS A 729 -10.75 -18.74 39.60
C HIS A 729 -11.04 -20.01 38.78
N CYS A 730 -10.05 -20.87 38.54
CA CYS A 730 -10.17 -22.01 37.62
C CYS A 730 -10.26 -23.39 38.32
N ASP A 731 -9.96 -23.46 39.61
CA ASP A 731 -9.82 -24.71 40.38
C ASP A 731 -11.09 -25.56 40.55
N GLY A 732 -12.27 -25.03 40.17
CA GLY A 732 -13.55 -25.75 40.23
C GLY A 732 -13.97 -26.49 38.94
N LYS A 733 -13.23 -26.34 37.83
CA LYS A 733 -13.62 -26.86 36.48
C LYS A 733 -12.77 -28.05 35.99
N SER A 734 -12.00 -28.69 36.87
CA SER A 734 -10.90 -29.62 36.53
C SER A 734 -11.29 -31.01 35.98
N GLN A 735 -12.58 -31.34 35.82
CA GLN A 735 -13.03 -32.69 35.40
C GLN A 735 -13.63 -32.80 33.99
N VAL A 736 -13.69 -31.71 33.21
CA VAL A 736 -14.28 -31.72 31.86
C VAL A 736 -13.31 -31.11 30.85
N SER A 737 -13.15 -31.78 29.70
CA SER A 737 -12.42 -31.25 28.54
C SER A 737 -12.94 -29.85 28.17
N PRO A 738 -12.05 -28.88 27.88
CA PRO A 738 -12.46 -27.53 27.56
C PRO A 738 -13.25 -27.50 26.24
N SER A 739 -14.28 -26.64 26.17
CA SER A 739 -15.08 -26.47 24.96
C SER A 739 -14.41 -25.61 23.89
N ALA A 740 -13.35 -24.90 24.27
CA ALA A 740 -12.54 -24.06 23.41
C ALA A 740 -11.08 -24.07 23.88
N ALA A 741 -10.16 -23.74 22.99
CA ALA A 741 -8.75 -23.56 23.28
C ALA A 741 -8.25 -22.33 22.50
N TYR A 742 -7.20 -21.69 22.98
CA TYR A 742 -6.56 -20.59 22.30
C TYR A 742 -5.29 -21.05 21.60
N ARG A 743 -4.95 -20.42 20.49
CA ARG A 743 -3.66 -20.58 19.81
C ARG A 743 -3.13 -19.20 19.49
N VAL A 744 -1.87 -18.93 19.81
CA VAL A 744 -1.20 -17.71 19.35
C VAL A 744 -0.72 -17.95 17.92
N THR A 745 -1.15 -17.11 16.99
CA THR A 745 -0.84 -17.23 15.55
C THR A 745 0.07 -16.14 15.05
N VAL A 746 0.19 -15.02 15.77
CA VAL A 746 1.12 -13.94 15.48
C VAL A 746 1.67 -13.39 16.79
N VAL A 747 2.97 -13.13 16.85
CA VAL A 747 3.60 -12.37 17.94
C VAL A 747 4.36 -11.20 17.34
N ASP A 748 3.95 -9.99 17.71
CA ASP A 748 4.60 -8.75 17.31
C ASP A 748 4.70 -8.57 15.79
N GLY A 749 3.65 -8.97 15.08
CA GLY A 749 3.57 -8.92 13.62
C GLY A 749 4.33 -10.03 12.88
N LEU A 750 4.99 -10.94 13.60
CA LEU A 750 5.57 -12.17 13.06
C LEU A 750 4.59 -13.33 13.19
N ASP A 751 4.42 -14.08 12.10
CA ASP A 751 3.59 -15.27 12.10
C ASP A 751 4.23 -16.39 12.92
N VAL A 752 3.40 -17.09 13.69
CA VAL A 752 3.76 -18.29 14.44
C VAL A 752 3.32 -19.50 13.62
N PRO A 753 4.24 -20.33 13.12
CA PRO A 753 3.87 -21.56 12.41
C PRO A 753 2.97 -22.48 13.24
N GLU A 754 2.16 -23.31 12.59
CA GLU A 754 1.17 -24.18 13.25
C GLU A 754 1.75 -25.05 14.38
N ASP A 755 2.94 -25.63 14.14
CA ASP A 755 3.62 -26.54 15.06
C ASP A 755 4.60 -25.81 16.00
N ALA A 756 4.75 -24.48 15.86
CA ALA A 756 5.64 -23.68 16.68
C ALA A 756 5.00 -23.30 18.03
N ILE A 757 5.86 -23.15 19.03
CA ILE A 757 5.46 -22.72 20.37
C ILE A 757 5.91 -21.29 20.67
N VAL A 758 5.16 -20.64 21.55
CA VAL A 758 5.50 -19.36 22.15
C VAL A 758 5.86 -19.60 23.59
N VAL A 759 7.10 -19.32 23.94
CA VAL A 759 7.59 -19.45 25.31
C VAL A 759 7.63 -18.06 25.94
N ILE A 760 7.06 -17.93 27.14
CA ILE A 760 6.97 -16.66 27.86
C ILE A 760 7.66 -16.80 29.21
N ASN A 761 8.45 -15.79 29.59
CA ASN A 761 9.07 -15.75 30.90
C ASN A 761 8.01 -15.85 32.02
N ARG A 762 8.14 -16.85 32.90
CA ARG A 762 7.22 -17.07 34.03
C ARG A 762 7.07 -15.81 34.91
N GLY A 763 8.16 -15.07 35.09
CA GLY A 763 8.21 -13.86 35.91
C GLY A 763 7.31 -12.74 35.42
N ASP A 764 6.92 -12.71 34.15
CA ASP A 764 6.04 -11.66 33.63
C ASP A 764 4.55 -12.03 33.72
N ILE A 765 4.21 -13.32 33.65
CA ILE A 765 2.83 -13.81 33.80
C ILE A 765 2.46 -14.00 35.27
N VAL A 766 3.40 -14.44 36.11
CA VAL A 766 3.16 -14.72 37.53
C VAL A 766 3.42 -13.49 38.42
N SER A 767 3.70 -12.32 37.82
CA SER A 767 4.00 -11.10 38.57
C SER A 767 2.75 -10.27 38.90
N PRO A 768 2.69 -9.66 40.10
CA PRO A 768 1.67 -8.67 40.45
C PRO A 768 1.60 -7.45 39.51
N ARG A 769 2.59 -7.27 38.63
CA ARG A 769 2.66 -6.16 37.65
C ARG A 769 1.52 -6.17 36.62
N LEU A 770 0.86 -7.31 36.41
CA LEU A 770 -0.30 -7.42 35.53
C LEU A 770 -1.62 -6.89 36.14
N GLY A 771 -1.63 -6.45 37.41
CA GLY A 771 -2.83 -5.93 38.06
C GLY A 771 -4.00 -6.92 38.04
N ASP A 772 -5.21 -6.47 37.67
CA ASP A 772 -6.41 -7.31 37.61
C ASP A 772 -6.34 -8.42 36.54
N LEU A 773 -5.49 -8.26 35.51
CA LEU A 773 -5.25 -9.29 34.47
C LEU A 773 -4.52 -10.51 35.02
N TYR A 774 -3.73 -10.36 36.10
CA TYR A 774 -3.07 -11.49 36.77
C TYR A 774 -4.07 -12.59 37.15
N ALA A 775 -5.27 -12.21 37.60
CA ALA A 775 -6.31 -13.16 37.98
C ALA A 775 -6.91 -13.94 36.79
N GLN A 776 -6.71 -13.46 35.56
CA GLN A 776 -7.16 -14.12 34.33
C GLN A 776 -6.17 -15.18 33.84
N PHE A 777 -4.88 -15.02 34.14
CA PHE A 777 -3.83 -15.95 33.71
C PHE A 777 -3.65 -17.11 34.68
N GLY A 778 -3.34 -18.29 34.16
CA GLY A 778 -3.02 -19.47 34.95
C GLY A 778 -2.06 -20.38 34.18
N TYR A 779 -1.54 -21.40 34.86
CA TYR A 779 -0.73 -22.43 34.21
C TYR A 779 -0.91 -23.80 34.88
N ASN A 780 -0.64 -24.87 34.15
CA ASN A 780 -0.66 -26.25 34.66
C ASN A 780 0.74 -26.77 35.00
N LYS A 781 0.86 -28.03 35.42
CA LYS A 781 2.14 -28.68 35.76
C LYS A 781 3.14 -28.83 34.61
N PHE A 782 2.68 -28.63 33.37
CA PHE A 782 3.51 -28.64 32.16
C PHE A 782 3.85 -27.21 31.71
N ASP A 783 3.60 -26.22 32.56
CA ASP A 783 3.84 -24.81 32.29
C ASP A 783 3.03 -24.26 31.11
N GLN A 784 1.98 -24.95 30.68
CA GLN A 784 1.06 -24.48 29.65
C GLN A 784 0.21 -23.33 30.20
N VAL A 785 0.10 -22.23 29.45
CA VAL A 785 -0.62 -21.02 29.85
C VAL A 785 -2.13 -21.13 29.62
N PHE A 786 -2.91 -20.51 30.51
CA PHE A 786 -4.37 -20.37 30.43
C PHE A 786 -4.74 -18.90 30.54
N PHE A 787 -5.80 -18.48 29.82
CA PHE A 787 -6.42 -17.16 29.94
C PHE A 787 -7.93 -17.30 30.10
N GLY A 788 -8.50 -16.74 31.17
CA GLY A 788 -9.93 -16.90 31.49
C GLY A 788 -10.35 -18.37 31.67
N CYS A 789 -9.46 -19.20 32.22
CA CYS A 789 -9.59 -20.66 32.33
C CYS A 789 -9.66 -21.45 31.01
N ILE A 790 -9.34 -20.83 29.88
CA ILE A 790 -9.21 -21.46 28.56
C ILE A 790 -7.72 -21.67 28.28
N PRO A 791 -7.27 -22.89 27.92
CA PRO A 791 -5.86 -23.20 27.67
C PRO A 791 -5.38 -22.60 26.35
N PHE A 792 -4.12 -22.18 26.33
CA PHE A 792 -3.38 -22.01 25.08
C PHE A 792 -2.73 -23.33 24.66
N VAL A 793 -2.91 -23.75 23.41
CA VAL A 793 -2.36 -25.01 22.89
C VAL A 793 -0.85 -24.92 22.61
N ASN A 794 -0.33 -23.71 22.39
CA ASN A 794 1.05 -23.49 21.97
C ASN A 794 1.78 -22.42 22.79
N VAL A 795 1.31 -22.08 24.00
CA VAL A 795 1.98 -21.09 24.87
C VAL A 795 2.41 -21.73 26.18
N PHE A 796 3.71 -21.65 26.47
CA PHE A 796 4.34 -22.28 27.64
C PHE A 796 5.20 -21.29 28.43
N LEU A 797 5.39 -21.55 29.72
CA LEU A 797 6.26 -20.76 30.58
C LEU A 797 7.66 -21.38 30.68
N GLU A 798 8.68 -20.54 30.75
CA GLU A 798 10.05 -20.90 31.15
C GLU A 798 10.49 -20.15 32.40
#